data_AF-A0A2V4NUP1-F1
#
_entry.id   AF-A0A2V4NUP1-F1
#
_cell.length_a   1.000
_cell.length_b   1.000
_cell.length_c   1.000
_cell.angle_alpha   90.00
_cell.angle_beta   90.00
_cell.angle_gamma   90.00
#
_symmetry.space_group_name_H-M   'P 1'
#
loop_
_entity.id
_entity.type
_entity.pdbx_description
1 polymer ?
#
loop_
_entity_poly.entity_id
_entity_poly.type
_entity_poly.pdbx_seq_one_letter_code
_entity_poly.pdbx_strand_id
1 'polypeptide(L)'
;MQSPSAAVVTVRTNRSALASRRRSSPRAPSAIARRASSGASSVATSTTSGPYAALRVVRTSSSTWPSTRSATTTATLAGSCGSTMVISGLPYRLLFAPASSTGSSARTLTDNGLSNGRSSVATGPTPPLRSMLAAPPSRARGCGPRNFRGVRTHHSGGSGLTWGVPCSDGSSARGSGAPAPGPGRPLPRTRHHGARADGTPCPDYPRRRPLRGCPGAARLGGMTGTHLATPPGTTGIAWWQGGLTEQQIGREAGPDWARFTTQAVAAAPVTPLASVAGLSGSAGFARILAPFTDAAVLRLTSRQQPSPALLAGFAERLAARLVRLAARTLVLELHVSRVNGRLAGATPADRFADFVRQTATPDGLTRLFAEYPVLARLLAQACLHAEGATAELLERLAADRDLLVEHLWAGADPGPLVALEPAGGDGHRHGRAVAVLRFASGARAVYKPRPVHAHLHFNELAHWYNARLGEAAVPTVTVLARPGYGWVEHVSPEPCGSRRQLARFYRRQGALLALLHAVDGTDVHHENLIARADRPVLVDVETLFHPAATAFAPPAAGPPDPAAEALARSVRRTGLLPHLRLGEREGWDESGLGGDKGVLLPVDAVEFEGSGTDTMRLVRRPRTAAGAANRPTLDGRDADPAAFTEELLAGFRAGYRAIAAGAAELAGPHGPLHRFAADEVRVVVRASRSYARLLDESTHPDVLRAAGDRDRLLGLLREEGAAPGGSARLTADEVAQLWCGDIPLFTTRPDSADLWGSQSGPLPGLLGEPGLDRAMARVTAMDEEQLHEQEWVVRAALATRVVGLGSAGRPGPAGSPGSSRARAEPLSSAQALAAARRIGDRLLAWARHGHGRANWLGLELIDQRYWQLGPLGAGLADGYLGTALFLAQLSRISGDARYADTARRALAPVPALLAGLAAQPEQLGYVGTGAFTGLGGIAYALSHLAVELADPALADLVEPAVALAAAAVAADQDTTVLSGLAGGLAALLAVHRATGSAAARHAARACAERLLQAPAAAAPGFAHGRAGTGWALLAFAAQGGGGDFERAGLAALRSVPPGDGDASWCRGAAGTALALSDSPAALADPPLARYLERAVAALATADPLPDHSLCHGEFGVLELRSATGRPGLPDPTAAGSAPRCGTPGAVSSPGLLTGLAGIGHGLLRLGFPDRVPAVLLLRPPLAD
;
A
#
# COMPACT_ATOMS: atom_id res chain seq x y z
N MET A 1 17.85 3.93 -59.96
CA MET A 1 18.68 4.73 -60.90
C MET A 1 19.14 5.98 -60.16
N GLN A 2 20.34 6.49 -60.50
CA GLN A 2 20.84 7.85 -60.28
C GLN A 2 20.76 8.50 -58.87
N SER A 3 21.89 8.45 -58.16
CA SER A 3 22.56 9.60 -57.49
C SER A 3 23.30 10.48 -58.55
N PRO A 4 24.24 11.43 -58.29
CA PRO A 4 24.93 11.92 -57.07
C PRO A 4 24.43 13.35 -56.66
N SER A 5 25.08 14.30 -55.94
CA SER A 5 26.44 14.60 -55.43
C SER A 5 26.33 15.29 -54.04
N ALA A 6 27.34 15.50 -53.17
CA ALA A 6 28.81 15.71 -53.23
C ALA A 6 29.25 17.18 -53.57
N ALA A 7 30.30 17.78 -52.98
CA ALA A 7 31.35 17.30 -52.04
C ALA A 7 31.80 18.45 -51.07
N VAL A 8 32.24 18.22 -49.80
CA VAL A 8 33.57 17.82 -49.27
C VAL A 8 34.67 18.92 -49.27
N VAL A 9 35.26 19.18 -48.08
CA VAL A 9 36.70 19.39 -47.69
C VAL A 9 36.70 19.97 -46.25
N THR A 10 37.19 19.42 -45.12
CA THR A 10 38.35 18.60 -44.64
C THR A 10 39.54 19.37 -44.03
N VAL A 11 39.82 19.05 -42.74
CA VAL A 11 41.16 18.73 -42.12
C VAL A 11 41.90 19.74 -41.20
N ARG A 12 42.33 19.21 -40.03
CA ARG A 12 43.33 19.67 -38.99
C ARG A 12 43.03 20.98 -38.21
N THR A 13 43.05 21.15 -36.88
CA THR A 13 43.57 20.49 -35.62
C THR A 13 44.79 21.18 -34.98
N ASN A 14 44.87 21.11 -33.64
CA ASN A 14 45.93 21.59 -32.71
C ASN A 14 46.00 23.11 -32.42
N ARG A 15 46.56 23.58 -31.28
CA ARG A 15 46.54 23.15 -29.86
C ARG A 15 47.32 24.20 -29.03
N SER A 16 46.84 24.55 -27.82
CA SER A 16 47.61 24.98 -26.62
C SER A 16 48.87 25.88 -26.69
N ALA A 17 48.89 26.98 -25.92
CA ALA A 17 50.06 27.42 -25.11
C ALA A 17 49.66 28.44 -24.02
N LEU A 18 50.56 28.74 -23.06
CA LEU A 18 50.29 29.52 -21.84
C LEU A 18 51.12 30.82 -21.69
N ALA A 19 50.52 31.78 -20.96
CA ALA A 19 51.10 32.65 -19.91
C ALA A 19 52.13 33.79 -20.20
N SER A 20 51.65 35.02 -19.90
CA SER A 20 52.28 36.03 -19.01
C SER A 20 53.35 37.02 -19.52
N ARG A 21 53.15 38.34 -19.27
CA ARG A 21 53.80 39.13 -18.17
C ARG A 21 53.59 40.67 -18.21
N ARG A 22 53.15 41.22 -17.06
CA ARG A 22 53.60 42.47 -16.36
C ARG A 22 53.34 43.90 -16.92
N ARG A 23 53.26 44.85 -15.95
CA ARG A 23 53.31 46.35 -16.01
C ARG A 23 52.03 47.03 -16.55
N SER A 24 51.60 48.22 -16.10
CA SER A 24 52.06 49.09 -14.98
C SER A 24 50.96 50.09 -14.52
N SER A 25 51.16 50.72 -13.35
CA SER A 25 50.28 51.75 -12.73
C SER A 25 50.35 53.12 -13.44
N PRO A 26 49.41 54.05 -13.16
CA PRO A 26 49.85 55.28 -12.48
C PRO A 26 48.95 55.81 -11.32
N ARG A 27 49.64 56.26 -10.26
CA ARG A 27 49.41 57.38 -9.30
C ARG A 27 48.00 57.99 -9.05
N ALA A 28 47.75 58.27 -7.76
CA ALA A 28 46.80 59.28 -7.26
C ALA A 28 47.44 60.67 -7.05
N PRO A 29 46.65 61.69 -6.66
CA PRO A 29 47.01 62.52 -5.49
C PRO A 29 45.81 62.79 -4.54
N SER A 30 45.98 63.67 -3.55
CA SER A 30 45.08 63.83 -2.38
C SER A 30 44.75 65.29 -2.01
N ALA A 31 43.74 65.45 -1.13
CA ALA A 31 43.66 66.39 0.02
C ALA A 31 42.63 67.57 0.05
N ILE A 32 42.07 67.77 1.26
CA ILE A 32 41.60 69.02 1.95
C ILE A 32 40.16 69.59 1.74
N ALA A 33 39.48 69.80 2.90
CA ALA A 33 38.30 70.68 3.19
C ALA A 33 36.95 70.36 2.48
N ARG A 34 35.73 70.67 2.97
CA ARG A 34 35.07 71.13 4.25
C ARG A 34 33.54 70.83 4.07
N ARG A 35 32.58 70.95 5.01
CA ARG A 35 32.46 71.55 6.37
C ARG A 35 31.54 70.65 7.25
N ALA A 36 31.36 71.04 8.51
CA ALA A 36 30.64 70.41 9.62
C ALA A 36 29.16 70.79 9.83
N SER A 37 28.39 69.90 10.49
CA SER A 37 27.42 70.22 11.57
C SER A 37 26.90 68.96 12.33
N SER A 38 27.09 68.92 13.66
CA SER A 38 26.32 68.23 14.76
C SER A 38 25.38 67.04 14.47
N GLY A 39 25.34 65.95 15.26
CA GLY A 39 26.07 65.53 16.49
C GLY A 39 25.61 64.13 16.97
N ALA A 40 26.50 63.25 17.45
CA ALA A 40 26.77 62.90 18.88
C ALA A 40 25.60 62.15 19.60
N SER A 41 25.75 61.04 20.35
CA SER A 41 26.83 60.11 20.79
C SER A 41 26.13 58.85 21.40
N SER A 42 26.68 57.72 21.91
CA SER A 42 28.00 57.06 22.14
C SER A 42 27.70 55.53 22.43
N VAL A 43 28.55 54.48 22.33
CA VAL A 43 29.99 54.22 22.64
C VAL A 43 30.23 54.06 24.17
N ALA A 44 30.74 52.95 24.76
CA ALA A 44 31.31 51.67 24.28
C ALA A 44 31.33 50.52 25.36
N THR A 45 31.73 49.31 24.94
CA THR A 45 32.52 48.23 25.62
C THR A 45 32.50 47.94 27.15
N SER A 46 32.39 46.63 27.44
CA SER A 46 33.25 45.76 28.32
C SER A 46 33.14 45.65 29.86
N THR A 47 33.18 44.37 30.29
CA THR A 47 33.87 43.74 31.46
C THR A 47 33.29 43.68 32.89
N THR A 48 33.50 42.50 33.50
CA THR A 48 33.73 42.13 34.93
C THR A 48 32.60 42.13 35.99
N SER A 49 32.27 40.89 36.44
CA SER A 49 32.08 40.39 37.84
C SER A 49 31.17 41.08 38.87
N GLY A 50 30.45 40.26 39.67
CA GLY A 50 29.70 40.66 40.90
C GLY A 50 30.61 40.87 42.13
N PRO A 51 30.28 40.41 43.38
CA PRO A 51 29.10 39.65 43.86
C PRO A 51 28.47 40.16 45.21
N TYR A 52 27.28 39.67 45.59
CA TYR A 52 26.73 39.51 46.97
C TYR A 52 25.52 38.53 46.85
N ALA A 53 25.25 37.48 47.62
CA ALA A 53 25.34 37.15 49.07
C ALA A 53 24.25 37.83 49.95
N ALA A 54 23.44 37.15 50.78
CA ALA A 54 23.29 35.69 51.02
C ALA A 54 22.01 35.28 51.82
N LEU A 55 21.67 33.97 51.78
CA LEU A 55 21.19 33.07 52.86
C LEU A 55 20.02 33.42 53.81
N ARG A 56 18.96 32.56 53.83
CA ARG A 56 18.62 31.50 54.85
C ARG A 56 17.26 30.83 54.51
N VAL A 57 17.01 29.50 54.57
CA VAL A 57 17.17 28.41 55.59
C VAL A 57 16.01 28.37 56.61
N VAL A 58 15.32 27.27 56.97
CA VAL A 58 15.21 25.82 56.56
C VAL A 58 13.96 25.20 57.24
N ARG A 59 13.35 24.12 56.70
CA ARG A 59 12.66 22.95 57.37
C ARG A 59 11.49 22.37 56.52
N THR A 60 10.99 21.13 56.68
CA THR A 60 11.58 19.75 56.72
C THR A 60 10.46 18.72 57.01
N SER A 61 10.12 17.82 56.06
CA SER A 61 9.58 16.46 56.29
C SER A 61 9.41 15.75 54.93
N SER A 62 9.66 14.46 54.65
CA SER A 62 9.97 13.21 55.40
C SER A 62 8.80 12.38 55.95
N SER A 63 8.38 11.34 55.19
CA SER A 63 7.80 10.05 55.65
C SER A 63 7.29 9.23 54.43
N THR A 64 8.04 8.26 53.89
CA THR A 64 8.01 6.79 54.17
C THR A 64 6.93 5.96 53.42
N TRP A 65 7.31 4.72 53.04
CA TRP A 65 6.45 3.70 52.41
C TRP A 65 5.45 3.08 53.42
N PRO A 66 4.51 2.22 52.97
CA PRO A 66 4.82 0.78 53.00
C PRO A 66 4.42 0.02 51.72
N SER A 67 4.78 -1.28 51.66
CA SER A 67 4.62 -2.17 50.51
C SER A 67 3.66 -3.34 50.76
N THR A 68 3.46 -4.17 49.72
CA THR A 68 2.78 -5.49 49.70
C THR A 68 1.24 -5.52 49.73
N ARG A 69 0.66 -6.15 48.69
CA ARG A 69 0.12 -7.53 48.78
C ARG A 69 -0.11 -8.10 47.38
N SER A 70 -0.03 -9.43 47.26
CA SER A 70 -0.35 -10.17 46.05
C SER A 70 -1.80 -10.67 46.06
N ALA A 71 -2.40 -10.83 44.87
CA ALA A 71 -3.58 -11.66 44.65
C ALA A 71 -3.65 -12.08 43.17
N THR A 72 -3.40 -13.35 42.88
CA THR A 72 -3.52 -13.92 41.53
C THR A 72 -5.00 -14.09 41.15
N THR A 73 -5.41 -13.71 39.94
CA THR A 73 -6.64 -14.23 39.33
C THR A 73 -6.50 -14.25 37.81
N THR A 74 -6.32 -15.45 37.25
CA THR A 74 -6.27 -15.69 35.81
C THR A 74 -7.68 -15.61 35.23
N ALA A 75 -7.88 -14.85 34.15
CA ALA A 75 -9.15 -14.77 33.43
C ALA A 75 -8.91 -14.93 31.92
N THR A 76 -9.02 -16.17 31.43
CA THR A 76 -8.74 -16.50 30.03
C THR A 76 -9.94 -16.15 29.14
N LEU A 77 -9.79 -15.16 28.26
CA LEU A 77 -10.72 -14.89 27.16
C LEU A 77 -9.95 -14.88 25.83
N ALA A 78 -10.14 -15.94 25.04
CA ALA A 78 -9.54 -16.05 23.72
C ALA A 78 -10.42 -15.32 22.69
N GLY A 79 -10.02 -14.10 22.32
CA GLY A 79 -10.60 -13.31 21.24
C GLY A 79 -9.51 -12.86 20.27
N SER A 80 -9.43 -13.50 19.10
CA SER A 80 -8.43 -13.17 18.08
C SER A 80 -8.88 -11.98 17.25
N CYS A 81 -8.33 -10.79 17.51
CA CYS A 81 -8.54 -9.58 16.72
C CYS A 81 -7.18 -8.96 16.35
N GLY A 82 -6.80 -9.04 15.08
CA GLY A 82 -5.56 -8.44 14.58
C GLY A 82 -5.74 -6.96 14.28
N SER A 83 -5.32 -6.09 15.20
CA SER A 83 -5.36 -4.63 15.04
C SER A 83 -3.94 -4.08 14.91
N THR A 84 -3.45 -3.88 13.67
CA THR A 84 -2.11 -3.33 13.45
C THR A 84 -2.07 -1.82 13.71
N MET A 85 -1.89 -1.44 14.97
CA MET A 85 -1.56 -0.06 15.34
C MET A 85 -0.19 0.31 14.77
N VAL A 86 -0.14 1.22 13.80
CA VAL A 86 1.12 1.60 13.14
C VAL A 86 1.94 2.53 14.05
N ILE A 87 2.74 1.94 14.93
CA ILE A 87 3.81 2.64 15.63
C ILE A 87 4.89 3.00 14.60
N SER A 88 5.02 4.29 14.29
CA SER A 88 5.97 4.82 13.31
C SER A 88 7.42 4.61 13.75
N GLY A 89 8.02 3.51 13.34
CA GLY A 89 9.39 3.11 13.66
C GLY A 89 9.64 1.60 13.62
N LEU A 90 8.58 0.77 13.67
CA LEU A 90 8.67 -0.69 13.58
C LEU A 90 8.90 -1.18 12.14
N PRO A 91 9.59 -2.34 11.95
CA PRO A 91 9.70 -2.96 10.63
C PRO A 91 8.34 -3.48 10.13
N TYR A 92 8.11 -3.44 8.82
CA TYR A 92 6.78 -3.65 8.23
C TYR A 92 6.18 -5.09 8.37
N ARG A 93 6.90 -6.04 9.00
CA ARG A 93 6.43 -7.44 9.20
C ARG A 93 5.13 -7.58 10.01
N LEU A 94 4.75 -6.59 10.82
CA LEU A 94 3.53 -6.60 11.64
C LEU A 94 2.20 -6.52 10.86
N LEU A 95 2.25 -6.37 9.53
CA LEU A 95 1.07 -6.41 8.66
C LEU A 95 0.72 -7.84 8.15
N PHE A 96 1.55 -8.85 8.43
CA PHE A 96 1.50 -10.16 7.74
C PHE A 96 1.28 -11.35 8.68
N ALA A 97 0.30 -11.23 9.59
CA ALA A 97 -0.08 -12.30 10.51
C ALA A 97 -1.20 -13.20 9.93
N PRO A 98 -0.92 -14.44 9.50
CA PRO A 98 -1.96 -15.42 9.17
C PRO A 98 -2.59 -15.99 10.46
N ALA A 99 -3.90 -16.21 10.45
CA ALA A 99 -4.61 -16.79 11.60
C ALA A 99 -4.33 -18.29 11.74
N SER A 100 -3.41 -18.67 12.65
CA SER A 100 -3.05 -20.07 12.89
C SER A 100 -4.13 -20.83 13.67
N SER A 101 -4.78 -21.81 13.04
CA SER A 101 -5.83 -22.63 13.66
C SER A 101 -5.26 -23.65 14.65
N THR A 102 -5.29 -23.35 15.95
CA THR A 102 -4.86 -24.25 17.03
C THR A 102 -5.89 -25.34 17.33
N GLY A 103 -5.87 -26.44 16.56
CA GLY A 103 -6.65 -27.64 16.87
C GLY A 103 -6.09 -28.40 18.07
N SER A 104 -6.82 -28.42 19.19
CA SER A 104 -6.43 -29.14 20.41
C SER A 104 -7.09 -30.53 20.48
N SER A 105 -6.29 -31.59 20.58
CA SER A 105 -6.76 -32.94 20.96
C SER A 105 -5.65 -33.76 21.62
N ALA A 106 -5.71 -33.90 22.95
CA ALA A 106 -4.73 -34.65 23.74
C ALA A 106 -5.33 -35.92 24.37
N ARG A 107 -4.92 -37.07 23.80
CA ARG A 107 -4.84 -38.44 24.35
C ARG A 107 -5.63 -38.84 25.62
N THR A 108 -6.40 -39.91 25.47
CA THR A 108 -6.32 -41.14 26.30
C THR A 108 -6.32 -42.33 25.33
N LEU A 109 -5.41 -43.32 25.31
CA LEU A 109 -4.83 -44.26 26.30
C LEU A 109 -5.69 -45.52 26.56
N THR A 110 -4.99 -46.63 26.83
CA THR A 110 -5.39 -48.06 26.99
C THR A 110 -5.77 -48.84 25.71
N ASP A 111 -5.50 -50.15 25.57
CA ASP A 111 -4.34 -50.96 26.00
C ASP A 111 -4.29 -52.31 25.22
N ASN A 112 -3.16 -53.02 25.25
CA ASN A 112 -2.89 -54.37 24.68
C ASN A 112 -2.94 -54.50 23.13
N GLY A 113 -2.14 -55.36 22.48
CA GLY A 113 -0.99 -56.15 22.96
C GLY A 113 -0.66 -57.36 22.05
N LEU A 114 0.63 -57.64 21.81
CA LEU A 114 1.20 -58.85 21.15
C LEU A 114 0.88 -59.04 19.64
N SER A 115 1.73 -59.62 18.77
CA SER A 115 3.12 -60.11 18.88
C SER A 115 3.81 -60.19 17.50
N ASN A 116 5.15 -60.30 17.48
CA ASN A 116 6.03 -60.77 16.37
C ASN A 116 6.06 -59.97 15.04
N GLY A 117 7.21 -59.78 14.36
CA GLY A 117 8.60 -60.04 14.76
C GLY A 117 9.60 -60.07 13.59
N ARG A 118 10.84 -59.61 13.87
CA ARG A 118 12.10 -59.72 13.06
C ARG A 118 12.32 -58.83 11.82
N SER A 119 13.55 -58.27 11.76
CA SER A 119 14.45 -58.06 10.58
C SER A 119 14.02 -57.18 9.38
N SER A 120 14.92 -56.50 8.65
CA SER A 120 16.26 -55.92 8.94
C SER A 120 16.84 -55.29 7.65
N VAL A 121 17.51 -54.12 7.73
CA VAL A 121 18.43 -53.59 6.68
C VAL A 121 17.75 -53.26 5.32
N ALA A 122 18.33 -52.52 4.37
CA ALA A 122 18.84 -51.13 4.36
C ALA A 122 18.94 -50.68 2.86
N THR A 123 19.20 -49.39 2.58
CA THR A 123 19.42 -48.81 1.21
C THR A 123 18.22 -48.97 0.23
N GLY A 124 17.97 -48.16 -0.81
CA GLY A 124 18.79 -47.21 -1.57
C GLY A 124 19.36 -47.85 -2.87
N PRO A 125 19.70 -47.09 -3.93
CA PRO A 125 19.11 -45.81 -4.41
C PRO A 125 19.15 -45.64 -5.98
N THR A 126 18.96 -44.41 -6.51
CA THR A 126 19.56 -43.90 -7.79
C THR A 126 18.98 -44.40 -9.18
N PRO A 127 19.36 -43.87 -10.39
CA PRO A 127 18.49 -42.90 -11.09
C PRO A 127 18.19 -43.09 -12.65
N PRO A 128 18.76 -42.39 -13.69
CA PRO A 128 17.99 -41.96 -14.88
C PRO A 128 18.59 -42.33 -16.28
N LEU A 129 17.98 -41.89 -17.42
CA LEU A 129 18.71 -41.45 -18.67
C LEU A 129 17.82 -40.81 -19.78
N ARG A 130 18.33 -40.70 -21.04
CA ARG A 130 17.98 -39.73 -22.13
C ARG A 130 17.44 -40.35 -23.45
N SER A 131 17.02 -39.47 -24.39
CA SER A 131 17.12 -39.56 -25.89
C SER A 131 15.91 -40.22 -26.64
N MET A 132 15.65 -40.09 -27.96
CA MET A 132 16.24 -39.33 -29.11
C MET A 132 15.28 -39.30 -30.38
N LEU A 133 15.75 -38.79 -31.54
CA LEU A 133 15.34 -39.06 -32.98
C LEU A 133 14.25 -38.23 -33.76
N ALA A 134 14.73 -37.46 -34.75
CA ALA A 134 14.58 -37.56 -36.24
C ALA A 134 13.23 -37.69 -37.04
N ALA A 135 13.02 -36.71 -37.94
CA ALA A 135 12.84 -36.81 -39.43
C ALA A 135 11.49 -37.23 -40.13
N PRO A 136 11.28 -36.86 -41.44
CA PRO A 136 10.00 -36.94 -42.22
C PRO A 136 10.07 -37.93 -43.43
N PRO A 137 9.35 -37.86 -44.61
CA PRO A 137 8.24 -37.00 -45.12
C PRO A 137 7.12 -37.70 -45.98
N SER A 138 6.18 -36.92 -46.57
CA SER A 138 5.39 -37.29 -47.78
C SER A 138 5.03 -36.06 -48.66
N ARG A 139 4.36 -36.21 -49.84
CA ARG A 139 4.31 -35.20 -50.94
C ARG A 139 2.96 -35.05 -51.69
N ALA A 140 2.58 -33.80 -52.04
CA ALA A 140 1.95 -33.35 -53.32
C ALA A 140 1.92 -31.79 -53.32
N ARG A 141 2.46 -31.01 -54.28
CA ARG A 141 2.16 -30.76 -55.72
C ARG A 141 0.78 -30.10 -55.96
N GLY A 142 0.65 -28.91 -56.59
CA GLY A 142 1.70 -27.94 -57.01
C GLY A 142 1.22 -26.84 -58.01
N CYS A 143 2.19 -26.09 -58.56
CA CYS A 143 2.17 -25.33 -59.84
C CYS A 143 1.31 -24.05 -60.05
N GLY A 144 1.99 -22.93 -60.36
CA GLY A 144 1.69 -22.16 -61.61
C GLY A 144 1.14 -20.71 -61.50
N PRO A 145 1.79 -19.70 -62.11
CA PRO A 145 1.30 -18.31 -62.20
C PRO A 145 1.05 -17.80 -63.64
N ARG A 146 0.29 -16.69 -63.82
CA ARG A 146 0.53 -15.61 -64.84
C ARG A 146 -0.49 -14.45 -64.82
N ASN A 147 -0.09 -13.33 -65.41
CA ASN A 147 -0.92 -12.15 -65.73
C ASN A 147 -1.69 -12.33 -67.06
N PHE A 148 -2.79 -11.60 -67.31
CA PHE A 148 -2.85 -10.55 -68.38
C PHE A 148 -4.16 -9.69 -68.38
N ARG A 149 -4.20 -8.72 -69.32
CA ARG A 149 -5.09 -7.55 -69.44
C ARG A 149 -6.54 -7.82 -69.91
N GLY A 150 -7.45 -6.87 -69.61
CA GLY A 150 -8.33 -6.24 -70.64
C GLY A 150 -9.79 -5.93 -70.22
N VAL A 151 -10.54 -5.02 -70.87
CA VAL A 151 -10.20 -3.70 -71.48
C VAL A 151 -11.48 -2.91 -71.85
N ARG A 152 -11.54 -1.58 -71.56
CA ARG A 152 -12.53 -0.58 -72.05
C ARG A 152 -14.00 -0.78 -71.56
N THR A 153 -14.86 0.24 -71.40
CA THR A 153 -14.88 1.71 -71.73
C THR A 153 -15.81 2.46 -70.68
N HIS A 154 -16.27 3.73 -70.73
CA HIS A 154 -16.33 4.73 -71.82
C HIS A 154 -16.13 6.25 -71.47
N HIS A 155 -17.19 6.99 -71.15
CA HIS A 155 -17.36 8.46 -71.30
C HIS A 155 -18.45 8.98 -70.33
N SER A 156 -18.58 10.29 -69.96
CA SER A 156 -17.71 11.48 -70.12
C SER A 156 -18.28 12.74 -69.42
N GLY A 157 -17.42 13.64 -68.90
CA GLY A 157 -17.71 15.07 -68.60
C GLY A 157 -18.56 15.36 -67.34
N GLY A 158 -18.53 16.54 -66.70
CA GLY A 158 -17.67 17.74 -66.82
C GLY A 158 -18.01 18.70 -65.64
N SER A 159 -17.07 19.29 -64.90
CA SER A 159 -16.30 20.54 -65.16
C SER A 159 -17.11 21.86 -65.05
N GLY A 160 -16.80 22.70 -64.05
CA GLY A 160 -17.42 24.03 -63.77
C GLY A 160 -17.62 24.22 -62.25
N LEU A 161 -16.86 24.98 -61.43
CA LEU A 161 -16.16 26.29 -61.44
C LEU A 161 -17.03 27.54 -61.12
N THR A 162 -16.45 28.36 -60.22
CA THR A 162 -16.65 29.80 -59.92
C THR A 162 -17.95 30.36 -59.27
N TRP A 163 -17.75 30.89 -58.05
CA TRP A 163 -18.19 32.20 -57.49
C TRP A 163 -19.66 32.66 -57.53
N GLY A 164 -20.16 33.10 -56.36
CA GLY A 164 -21.42 33.85 -56.20
C GLY A 164 -21.57 34.46 -54.79
N VAL A 165 -21.16 35.73 -54.64
CA VAL A 165 -21.34 36.61 -53.45
C VAL A 165 -21.72 37.97 -54.06
N PRO A 166 -22.83 38.65 -53.67
CA PRO A 166 -22.85 39.43 -52.43
C PRO A 166 -24.22 39.75 -51.75
N CYS A 167 -24.15 40.25 -50.49
CA CYS A 167 -25.06 41.23 -49.87
C CYS A 167 -26.57 40.86 -49.69
N SER A 168 -27.38 41.56 -48.89
CA SER A 168 -27.20 42.75 -48.03
C SER A 168 -28.04 42.69 -46.74
N ASP A 169 -27.61 43.43 -45.73
CA ASP A 169 -28.33 44.18 -44.67
C ASP A 169 -29.82 43.89 -44.35
N GLY A 170 -30.13 43.79 -43.05
CA GLY A 170 -31.48 43.67 -42.49
C GLY A 170 -31.56 44.00 -41.00
N SER A 171 -31.28 45.25 -40.63
CA SER A 171 -31.07 45.69 -39.24
C SER A 171 -32.31 46.20 -38.49
N SER A 172 -32.25 46.15 -37.15
CA SER A 172 -33.02 46.99 -36.18
C SER A 172 -34.47 46.56 -35.89
N ALA A 173 -35.13 46.92 -34.77
CA ALA A 173 -34.66 47.64 -33.57
C ALA A 173 -35.58 47.46 -32.32
N ARG A 174 -34.97 47.58 -31.13
CA ARG A 174 -35.47 48.20 -29.86
C ARG A 174 -36.75 47.67 -29.16
N GLY A 175 -36.63 47.50 -27.84
CA GLY A 175 -37.73 47.48 -26.86
C GLY A 175 -37.17 47.51 -25.44
N SER A 176 -37.52 48.51 -24.62
CA SER A 176 -36.86 48.80 -23.32
C SER A 176 -37.85 49.12 -22.20
N GLY A 177 -37.63 48.61 -20.98
CA GLY A 177 -38.40 49.02 -19.80
C GLY A 177 -37.99 48.38 -18.46
N ALA A 178 -37.82 49.22 -17.44
CA ALA A 178 -37.73 48.93 -16.00
C ALA A 178 -38.20 50.20 -15.24
N PRO A 179 -38.78 50.13 -14.02
CA PRO A 179 -37.98 49.99 -12.79
C PRO A 179 -38.69 49.25 -11.60
N ALA A 180 -38.11 49.29 -10.40
CA ALA A 180 -38.65 48.74 -9.12
C ALA A 180 -39.21 49.86 -8.17
N PRO A 181 -39.79 49.56 -6.99
CA PRO A 181 -39.00 49.32 -5.75
C PRO A 181 -39.62 48.32 -4.69
N GLY A 182 -38.98 48.16 -3.52
CA GLY A 182 -39.45 47.38 -2.33
C GLY A 182 -40.17 48.25 -1.27
N PRO A 183 -40.10 47.99 0.08
CA PRO A 183 -39.28 47.01 0.86
C PRO A 183 -40.02 46.28 2.05
N GLY A 184 -39.32 45.53 2.92
CA GLY A 184 -39.84 45.07 4.24
C GLY A 184 -38.98 44.10 5.09
N ARG A 185 -38.86 44.34 6.41
CA ARG A 185 -38.23 43.53 7.52
C ARG A 185 -38.96 43.88 8.85
N PRO A 186 -38.75 43.27 10.07
CA PRO A 186 -37.52 42.68 10.63
C PRO A 186 -37.71 41.42 11.56
N LEU A 187 -36.73 41.17 12.47
CA LEU A 187 -36.66 40.14 13.54
C LEU A 187 -37.28 40.61 14.88
N PRO A 188 -37.30 39.75 15.94
CA PRO A 188 -36.49 40.10 17.14
C PRO A 188 -35.79 38.90 17.88
N ARG A 189 -35.02 39.23 18.95
CA ARG A 189 -34.31 38.34 19.92
C ARG A 189 -34.35 38.98 21.33
N THR A 190 -34.55 38.19 22.42
CA THR A 190 -34.05 38.29 23.85
C THR A 190 -34.94 37.38 24.75
N ARG A 191 -34.50 36.53 25.70
CA ARG A 191 -33.61 36.60 26.91
C ARG A 191 -34.21 37.33 28.15
N HIS A 192 -34.60 36.59 29.22
CA HIS A 192 -33.94 36.57 30.57
C HIS A 192 -34.71 35.80 31.69
N HIS A 193 -34.08 35.73 32.89
CA HIS A 193 -34.15 34.77 34.03
C HIS A 193 -35.40 34.63 34.95
N GLY A 194 -35.41 33.52 35.71
CA GLY A 194 -36.05 33.27 37.03
C GLY A 194 -36.21 31.74 37.26
N ALA A 195 -35.59 31.01 38.19
CA ALA A 195 -35.37 31.15 39.65
C ALA A 195 -36.70 31.03 40.44
N ARG A 196 -36.91 30.13 41.43
CA ARG A 196 -36.13 29.08 42.16
C ARG A 196 -37.15 28.01 42.67
N ALA A 197 -36.86 26.83 43.23
CA ALA A 197 -35.72 25.88 43.38
C ALA A 197 -36.37 24.53 43.89
N ASP A 198 -35.85 23.57 44.67
CA ASP A 198 -34.57 23.23 45.37
C ASP A 198 -34.60 21.73 45.79
N GLY A 199 -33.59 21.19 46.51
CA GLY A 199 -33.67 19.90 47.25
C GLY A 199 -32.72 18.75 46.84
N THR A 200 -31.83 18.33 47.75
CA THR A 200 -30.83 17.22 47.64
C THR A 200 -30.89 16.32 48.92
N PRO A 201 -30.24 15.13 49.05
CA PRO A 201 -29.03 14.62 48.35
C PRO A 201 -29.00 13.10 47.97
N CYS A 202 -27.81 12.65 47.51
CA CYS A 202 -27.31 11.25 47.31
C CYS A 202 -27.13 10.46 48.65
N PRO A 203 -26.73 9.15 48.72
CA PRO A 203 -25.73 8.44 47.85
C PRO A 203 -25.81 6.89 47.61
N ASP A 204 -24.92 6.41 46.72
CA ASP A 204 -24.09 5.15 46.71
C ASP A 204 -24.59 3.68 46.73
N TYR A 205 -23.71 2.82 46.16
CA TYR A 205 -23.59 1.35 46.12
C TYR A 205 -23.57 0.65 47.53
N PRO A 206 -23.80 -0.70 47.74
CA PRO A 206 -23.08 -1.79 47.02
C PRO A 206 -23.62 -3.28 46.96
N ARG A 207 -23.04 -4.06 46.02
CA ARG A 207 -22.53 -5.48 46.09
C ARG A 207 -23.37 -6.71 46.59
N ARG A 208 -23.40 -7.74 45.69
CA ARG A 208 -23.07 -9.21 45.86
C ARG A 208 -24.07 -10.29 46.35
N ARG A 209 -24.45 -11.19 45.41
CA ARG A 209 -24.42 -12.71 45.42
C ARG A 209 -25.25 -13.51 46.48
N PRO A 210 -25.60 -14.81 46.29
CA PRO A 210 -24.75 -15.95 45.84
C PRO A 210 -25.35 -16.89 44.76
N LEU A 211 -24.88 -18.15 44.68
CA LEU A 211 -25.01 -19.12 43.57
C LEU A 211 -25.69 -20.45 43.96
N ARG A 212 -26.38 -21.09 43.00
CA ARG A 212 -26.61 -22.56 42.74
C ARG A 212 -27.60 -22.67 41.56
N GLY A 213 -27.58 -23.67 40.66
CA GLY A 213 -26.64 -24.77 40.39
C GLY A 213 -27.22 -25.68 39.28
N CYS A 214 -26.39 -26.32 38.44
CA CYS A 214 -26.86 -27.17 37.33
C CYS A 214 -27.06 -28.64 37.74
N PRO A 215 -28.02 -29.33 37.09
CA PRO A 215 -27.73 -30.50 36.24
C PRO A 215 -28.33 -30.29 34.83
N GLY A 216 -28.16 -31.14 33.82
CA GLY A 216 -27.52 -32.46 33.71
C GLY A 216 -28.37 -33.34 32.78
N ALA A 217 -27.78 -33.95 31.73
CA ALA A 217 -28.54 -34.46 30.58
C ALA A 217 -29.20 -35.83 30.79
N ALA A 218 -30.39 -36.04 30.18
CA ALA A 218 -31.06 -37.34 30.07
C ALA A 218 -31.82 -37.50 28.74
N ARG A 219 -32.01 -38.77 28.35
CA ARG A 219 -32.35 -39.27 27.00
C ARG A 219 -33.83 -39.12 26.59
N LEU A 220 -34.03 -39.08 25.26
CA LEU A 220 -35.08 -39.77 24.46
C LEU A 220 -36.49 -39.94 25.06
N GLY A 221 -37.46 -39.26 24.45
CA GLY A 221 -38.88 -39.64 24.46
C GLY A 221 -39.58 -38.97 23.27
N GLY A 222 -40.13 -39.77 22.35
CA GLY A 222 -40.79 -39.25 21.14
C GLY A 222 -42.30 -39.21 21.28
N MET A 223 -42.94 -38.13 20.83
CA MET A 223 -44.38 -38.10 20.56
C MET A 223 -44.66 -37.47 19.20
N THR A 224 -45.39 -38.19 18.36
CA THR A 224 -45.97 -37.69 17.11
C THR A 224 -47.16 -36.79 17.43
N GLY A 225 -47.15 -35.55 16.95
CA GLY A 225 -48.23 -34.58 17.19
C GLY A 225 -48.42 -33.64 16.01
N THR A 226 -49.30 -34.02 15.08
CA THR A 226 -49.76 -33.12 14.01
C THR A 226 -50.73 -32.08 14.59
N HIS A 227 -50.33 -30.81 14.63
CA HIS A 227 -51.25 -29.71 14.90
C HIS A 227 -51.35 -28.78 13.69
N LEU A 228 -52.58 -28.68 13.17
CA LEU A 228 -53.00 -27.65 12.22
C LEU A 228 -53.04 -26.28 12.91
N ALA A 229 -52.97 -25.21 12.11
CA ALA A 229 -52.88 -23.84 12.61
C ALA A 229 -54.19 -23.32 13.23
N THR A 230 -54.04 -22.42 14.21
CA THR A 230 -55.10 -21.58 14.79
C THR A 230 -54.60 -20.13 14.77
N PRO A 231 -55.40 -19.12 14.39
CA PRO A 231 -54.91 -17.75 14.21
C PRO A 231 -54.50 -17.07 15.54
N PRO A 232 -53.49 -16.18 15.53
CA PRO A 232 -52.92 -15.60 16.75
C PRO A 232 -53.78 -14.49 17.36
N GLY A 233 -54.14 -14.65 18.64
CA GLY A 233 -54.77 -13.61 19.45
C GLY A 233 -53.77 -12.53 19.88
N THR A 234 -53.92 -11.32 19.35
CA THR A 234 -53.46 -10.02 19.86
C THR A 234 -52.41 -9.98 21.00
N THR A 235 -51.16 -10.31 20.69
CA THR A 235 -49.94 -9.54 21.08
C THR A 235 -48.76 -9.95 20.18
N GLY A 236 -49.04 -10.14 18.89
CA GLY A 236 -48.04 -10.61 17.92
C GLY A 236 -46.95 -9.57 17.66
N ILE A 237 -45.74 -9.83 18.16
CA ILE A 237 -44.51 -9.17 17.69
C ILE A 237 -44.42 -9.36 16.17
N ALA A 238 -44.41 -8.26 15.42
CA ALA A 238 -44.37 -8.33 13.96
C ALA A 238 -43.01 -8.86 13.49
N TRP A 239 -43.00 -9.76 12.48
CA TRP A 239 -41.80 -10.50 12.08
C TRP A 239 -40.60 -9.60 11.73
N TRP A 240 -40.86 -8.39 11.24
CA TRP A 240 -39.82 -7.41 10.88
C TRP A 240 -39.16 -6.70 12.07
N GLN A 241 -39.65 -6.83 13.31
CA GLN A 241 -39.11 -6.10 14.47
C GLN A 241 -37.63 -6.43 14.74
N GLY A 242 -37.21 -7.69 14.58
CA GLY A 242 -35.79 -8.08 14.71
C GLY A 242 -34.86 -7.46 13.66
N GLY A 243 -35.41 -6.92 12.57
CA GLY A 243 -34.69 -6.19 11.52
C GLY A 243 -34.63 -4.67 11.72
N LEU A 244 -35.18 -4.12 12.81
CA LEU A 244 -35.12 -2.69 13.14
C LEU A 244 -33.84 -2.36 13.93
N THR A 245 -33.16 -1.27 13.57
CA THR A 245 -32.12 -0.68 14.43
C THR A 245 -32.78 0.07 15.59
N GLU A 246 -32.06 0.33 16.68
CA GLU A 246 -32.61 1.04 17.86
C GLU A 246 -33.31 2.38 17.49
N GLN A 247 -32.73 3.16 16.58
CA GLN A 247 -33.28 4.43 16.05
C GLN A 247 -34.58 4.29 15.22
N GLN A 248 -35.06 3.06 15.01
CA GLN A 248 -36.26 2.72 14.25
C GLN A 248 -37.33 2.01 15.11
N ILE A 249 -37.01 1.65 16.35
CA ILE A 249 -37.98 1.11 17.31
C ILE A 249 -39.00 2.21 17.66
N GLY A 250 -40.27 1.83 17.83
CA GLY A 250 -41.36 2.75 18.20
C GLY A 250 -42.03 3.49 17.03
N ARG A 251 -41.69 3.20 15.77
CA ARG A 251 -42.46 3.71 14.61
C ARG A 251 -43.68 2.81 14.36
N GLU A 252 -44.88 3.38 14.43
CA GLU A 252 -46.15 2.64 14.32
C GLU A 252 -46.38 2.01 12.93
N ALA A 253 -45.94 2.68 11.86
CA ALA A 253 -46.02 2.16 10.51
C ALA A 253 -44.80 1.27 10.16
N GLY A 254 -45.05 0.07 9.65
CA GLY A 254 -44.01 -0.85 9.20
C GLY A 254 -43.16 -0.26 8.05
N PRO A 255 -41.82 -0.42 8.08
CA PRO A 255 -40.91 0.24 7.15
C PRO A 255 -41.05 -0.30 5.72
N ASP A 256 -40.65 0.51 4.73
CA ASP A 256 -40.82 0.20 3.30
C ASP A 256 -40.19 -1.13 2.88
N TRP A 257 -39.05 -1.49 3.46
CA TRP A 257 -38.42 -2.78 3.20
C TRP A 257 -39.27 -3.97 3.69
N ALA A 258 -39.98 -3.83 4.81
CA ALA A 258 -40.85 -4.87 5.34
C ALA A 258 -42.16 -4.98 4.54
N ARG A 259 -42.69 -3.83 4.08
CA ARG A 259 -43.82 -3.78 3.14
C ARG A 259 -43.46 -4.45 1.80
N PHE A 260 -42.30 -4.13 1.24
CA PHE A 260 -41.77 -4.76 0.02
C PHE A 260 -41.56 -6.27 0.19
N THR A 261 -40.92 -6.72 1.27
CA THR A 261 -40.76 -8.17 1.53
C THR A 261 -42.10 -8.87 1.65
N THR A 262 -43.07 -8.30 2.37
CA THR A 262 -44.40 -8.91 2.52
C THR A 262 -45.10 -9.06 1.16
N GLN A 263 -44.96 -8.07 0.26
CA GLN A 263 -45.47 -8.15 -1.11
C GLN A 263 -44.73 -9.20 -1.95
N ALA A 264 -43.39 -9.25 -1.89
CA ALA A 264 -42.58 -10.23 -2.62
C ALA A 264 -42.86 -11.67 -2.16
N VAL A 265 -43.00 -11.91 -0.85
CA VAL A 265 -43.33 -13.23 -0.29
C VAL A 265 -44.76 -13.66 -0.67
N ALA A 266 -45.73 -12.74 -0.65
CA ALA A 266 -47.10 -13.02 -1.10
C ALA A 266 -47.21 -13.30 -2.62
N ALA A 267 -46.26 -12.82 -3.42
CA ALA A 267 -46.15 -13.08 -4.86
C ALA A 267 -45.37 -14.36 -5.20
N ALA A 268 -44.85 -15.09 -4.21
CA ALA A 268 -44.08 -16.32 -4.43
C ALA A 268 -44.98 -17.49 -4.91
N PRO A 269 -44.48 -18.39 -5.77
CA PRO A 269 -45.28 -19.47 -6.35
C PRO A 269 -45.81 -20.44 -5.28
N VAL A 270 -47.13 -20.58 -5.21
CA VAL A 270 -47.82 -21.51 -4.29
C VAL A 270 -47.58 -22.98 -4.69
N THR A 271 -47.46 -23.26 -6.00
CA THR A 271 -47.11 -24.59 -6.52
C THR A 271 -45.59 -24.72 -6.67
N PRO A 272 -44.96 -25.83 -6.23
CA PRO A 272 -43.52 -26.06 -6.39
C PRO A 272 -43.03 -25.93 -7.85
N LEU A 273 -41.85 -25.35 -8.00
CA LEU A 273 -41.21 -25.09 -9.30
C LEU A 273 -40.96 -26.40 -10.09
N ALA A 274 -41.62 -26.52 -11.25
CA ALA A 274 -41.60 -27.74 -12.07
C ALA A 274 -40.24 -28.07 -12.73
N SER A 275 -39.36 -27.08 -12.92
CA SER A 275 -38.02 -27.29 -13.49
C SER A 275 -36.96 -26.62 -12.61
N VAL A 276 -36.19 -27.45 -11.91
CA VAL A 276 -35.10 -27.09 -10.99
C VAL A 276 -33.93 -28.11 -11.02
N ALA A 277 -34.06 -29.21 -11.77
CA ALA A 277 -33.03 -30.23 -11.87
C ALA A 277 -31.82 -29.71 -12.68
N GLY A 278 -30.60 -30.08 -12.27
CA GLY A 278 -29.37 -29.67 -12.96
C GLY A 278 -28.98 -28.19 -12.80
N LEU A 279 -29.70 -27.40 -11.99
CA LEU A 279 -29.31 -26.02 -11.70
C LEU A 279 -28.02 -25.96 -10.86
N SER A 280 -27.16 -25.00 -11.16
CA SER A 280 -26.04 -24.63 -10.28
C SER A 280 -26.56 -24.02 -8.97
N GLY A 281 -25.71 -23.98 -7.93
CA GLY A 281 -26.06 -23.41 -6.64
C GLY A 281 -26.57 -21.97 -6.73
N SER A 282 -25.89 -21.13 -7.52
CA SER A 282 -26.30 -19.74 -7.75
C SER A 282 -27.60 -19.62 -8.55
N ALA A 283 -27.86 -20.48 -9.53
CA ALA A 283 -29.11 -20.47 -10.30
C ALA A 283 -30.31 -20.96 -9.46
N GLY A 284 -30.12 -22.00 -8.63
CA GLY A 284 -31.13 -22.46 -7.69
C GLY A 284 -31.47 -21.39 -6.63
N PHE A 285 -30.45 -20.74 -6.05
CA PHE A 285 -30.66 -19.63 -5.12
C PHE A 285 -31.31 -18.40 -5.78
N ALA A 286 -30.96 -18.07 -7.04
CA ALA A 286 -31.65 -17.03 -7.79
C ALA A 286 -33.14 -17.35 -7.98
N ARG A 287 -33.51 -18.63 -8.10
CA ARG A 287 -34.91 -19.06 -8.22
C ARG A 287 -35.69 -19.00 -6.90
N ILE A 288 -35.03 -19.20 -5.75
CA ILE A 288 -35.61 -18.91 -4.41
C ILE A 288 -35.91 -17.42 -4.28
N LEU A 289 -35.01 -16.56 -4.75
CA LEU A 289 -35.08 -15.10 -4.59
C LEU A 289 -35.85 -14.39 -5.73
N ALA A 290 -36.35 -15.13 -6.71
CA ALA A 290 -37.07 -14.58 -7.87
C ALA A 290 -38.25 -13.66 -7.51
N PRO A 291 -39.08 -13.92 -6.47
CA PRO A 291 -40.19 -13.01 -6.14
C PRO A 291 -39.72 -11.59 -5.76
N PHE A 292 -38.48 -11.42 -5.29
CA PHE A 292 -37.88 -10.11 -5.02
C PHE A 292 -37.39 -9.42 -6.30
N THR A 293 -36.83 -10.16 -7.27
CA THR A 293 -36.44 -9.60 -8.57
C THR A 293 -37.67 -9.21 -9.38
N ASP A 294 -38.69 -10.05 -9.35
CA ASP A 294 -39.90 -9.90 -10.16
C ASP A 294 -40.74 -8.73 -9.63
N ALA A 295 -40.85 -8.56 -8.30
CA ALA A 295 -41.42 -7.35 -7.69
C ALA A 295 -40.64 -6.06 -8.03
N ALA A 296 -39.31 -6.12 -8.11
CA ALA A 296 -38.50 -4.96 -8.51
C ALA A 296 -38.66 -4.64 -10.02
N VAL A 297 -38.73 -5.65 -10.88
CA VAL A 297 -39.01 -5.53 -12.31
C VAL A 297 -40.39 -4.92 -12.55
N LEU A 298 -41.43 -5.37 -11.85
CA LEU A 298 -42.78 -4.82 -11.95
C LEU A 298 -42.82 -3.34 -11.55
N ARG A 299 -42.12 -2.94 -10.48
CA ARG A 299 -42.01 -1.54 -10.05
C ARG A 299 -41.22 -0.67 -11.03
N LEU A 300 -40.14 -1.19 -11.60
CA LEU A 300 -39.40 -0.48 -12.64
C LEU A 300 -40.27 -0.30 -13.90
N THR A 301 -41.04 -1.32 -14.28
CA THR A 301 -41.93 -1.34 -15.46
C THR A 301 -43.18 -0.46 -15.31
N SER A 302 -43.63 -0.20 -14.08
CA SER A 302 -44.76 0.71 -13.82
C SER A 302 -44.35 2.18 -13.70
N ARG A 303 -43.08 2.47 -13.38
CA ARG A 303 -42.49 3.82 -13.39
C ARG A 303 -41.96 4.24 -14.76
N GLN A 304 -41.26 3.32 -15.42
CA GLN A 304 -40.57 3.50 -16.68
C GLN A 304 -40.98 2.38 -17.63
N GLN A 305 -40.93 2.60 -18.95
CA GLN A 305 -41.20 1.55 -19.94
C GLN A 305 -39.93 1.15 -20.70
N PRO A 306 -38.91 0.56 -20.02
CA PRO A 306 -37.68 0.13 -20.68
C PRO A 306 -37.91 -1.09 -21.58
N SER A 307 -36.99 -1.30 -22.52
CA SER A 307 -37.05 -2.46 -23.43
C SER A 307 -36.90 -3.80 -22.68
N PRO A 308 -37.44 -4.91 -23.21
CA PRO A 308 -37.31 -6.23 -22.57
C PRO A 308 -35.85 -6.65 -22.30
N ALA A 309 -34.91 -6.25 -23.16
CA ALA A 309 -33.48 -6.49 -22.97
C ALA A 309 -32.90 -5.75 -21.75
N LEU A 310 -33.36 -4.52 -21.49
CA LEU A 310 -32.99 -3.75 -20.30
C LEU A 310 -33.57 -4.35 -19.02
N LEU A 311 -34.83 -4.81 -19.06
CA LEU A 311 -35.46 -5.52 -17.93
C LEU A 311 -34.75 -6.83 -17.61
N ALA A 312 -34.39 -7.63 -18.62
CA ALA A 312 -33.64 -8.87 -18.43
C ALA A 312 -32.27 -8.61 -17.79
N GLY A 313 -31.49 -7.65 -18.31
CA GLY A 313 -30.19 -7.29 -17.73
C GLY A 313 -30.28 -6.66 -16.34
N PHE A 314 -31.36 -5.93 -16.03
CA PHE A 314 -31.65 -5.46 -14.68
C PHE A 314 -31.92 -6.62 -13.72
N ALA A 315 -32.81 -7.54 -14.10
CA ALA A 315 -33.19 -8.71 -13.31
C ALA A 315 -31.99 -9.62 -13.04
N GLU A 316 -31.16 -9.90 -14.05
CA GLU A 316 -29.94 -10.72 -13.92
C GLU A 316 -28.95 -10.12 -12.90
N ARG A 317 -28.64 -8.83 -13.02
CA ARG A 317 -27.72 -8.14 -12.09
C ARG A 317 -28.27 -8.08 -10.67
N LEU A 318 -29.58 -7.86 -10.53
CA LEU A 318 -30.24 -7.84 -9.23
C LEU A 318 -30.24 -9.23 -8.61
N ALA A 319 -30.64 -10.28 -9.34
CA ALA A 319 -30.56 -11.67 -8.90
C ALA A 319 -29.15 -12.03 -8.40
N ALA A 320 -28.12 -11.66 -9.16
CA ALA A 320 -26.73 -11.88 -8.76
C ALA A 320 -26.34 -11.13 -7.47
N ARG A 321 -26.86 -9.91 -7.23
CA ARG A 321 -26.67 -9.17 -5.96
C ARG A 321 -27.40 -9.85 -4.80
N LEU A 322 -28.66 -10.24 -4.99
CA LEU A 322 -29.48 -10.90 -3.96
C LEU A 322 -28.89 -12.26 -3.56
N VAL A 323 -28.44 -13.07 -4.54
CA VAL A 323 -27.77 -14.35 -4.28
C VAL A 323 -26.49 -14.17 -3.47
N ARG A 324 -25.67 -13.15 -3.74
CA ARG A 324 -24.48 -12.87 -2.90
C ARG A 324 -24.84 -12.52 -1.46
N LEU A 325 -25.88 -11.70 -1.24
CA LEU A 325 -26.35 -11.34 0.09
C LEU A 325 -26.89 -12.54 0.89
N ALA A 326 -27.55 -13.49 0.22
CA ALA A 326 -28.17 -14.65 0.86
C ALA A 326 -27.28 -15.92 0.90
N ALA A 327 -26.14 -15.94 0.19
CA ALA A 327 -25.36 -17.17 -0.06
C ALA A 327 -24.94 -17.91 1.22
N ARG A 328 -24.41 -17.20 2.22
CA ARG A 328 -24.00 -17.81 3.50
C ARG A 328 -25.18 -18.47 4.22
N THR A 329 -26.33 -17.78 4.28
CA THR A 329 -27.55 -18.29 4.93
C THR A 329 -28.19 -19.45 4.17
N LEU A 330 -28.33 -19.37 2.84
CA LEU A 330 -28.95 -20.43 2.06
C LEU A 330 -28.09 -21.71 2.02
N VAL A 331 -26.77 -21.60 2.10
CA VAL A 331 -25.87 -22.75 2.32
C VAL A 331 -26.06 -23.37 3.71
N LEU A 332 -26.22 -22.54 4.75
CA LEU A 332 -26.50 -23.02 6.11
C LEU A 332 -27.84 -23.75 6.17
N GLU A 333 -28.92 -23.17 5.67
CA GLU A 333 -30.26 -23.78 5.71
C GLU A 333 -30.37 -25.04 4.85
N LEU A 334 -29.65 -25.11 3.73
CA LEU A 334 -29.49 -26.34 2.94
C LEU A 334 -28.80 -27.44 3.77
N HIS A 335 -27.70 -27.10 4.46
CA HIS A 335 -26.98 -28.04 5.32
C HIS A 335 -27.85 -28.51 6.51
N VAL A 336 -28.53 -27.58 7.19
CA VAL A 336 -29.47 -27.87 8.29
C VAL A 336 -30.59 -28.77 7.80
N SER A 337 -31.18 -28.50 6.64
CA SER A 337 -32.25 -29.33 6.07
C SER A 337 -31.77 -30.73 5.70
N ARG A 338 -30.56 -30.86 5.14
CA ARG A 338 -29.92 -32.16 4.86
C ARG A 338 -29.66 -32.97 6.14
N VAL A 339 -29.04 -32.36 7.15
CA VAL A 339 -28.70 -33.06 8.41
C VAL A 339 -29.95 -33.49 9.18
N ASN A 340 -31.03 -32.72 9.11
CA ASN A 340 -32.33 -33.07 9.69
C ASN A 340 -33.20 -33.97 8.79
N GLY A 341 -32.68 -34.51 7.67
CA GLY A 341 -33.41 -35.43 6.80
C GLY A 341 -34.64 -34.85 6.08
N ARG A 342 -34.72 -33.51 5.93
CA ARG A 342 -35.91 -32.79 5.43
C ARG A 342 -35.99 -32.69 3.89
N LEU A 343 -35.02 -33.25 3.16
CA LEU A 343 -34.87 -33.09 1.71
C LEU A 343 -35.16 -34.40 0.98
N ALA A 344 -36.15 -34.41 0.10
CA ALA A 344 -36.47 -35.57 -0.73
C ALA A 344 -35.57 -35.64 -1.96
N GLY A 345 -35.08 -36.84 -2.29
CA GLY A 345 -34.27 -37.06 -3.51
C GLY A 345 -33.21 -38.13 -3.36
N ALA A 346 -33.02 -38.94 -4.42
CA ALA A 346 -32.04 -40.02 -4.43
C ALA A 346 -30.61 -39.47 -4.48
N THR A 347 -30.34 -38.53 -5.38
CA THR A 347 -29.02 -37.92 -5.54
C THR A 347 -28.85 -36.64 -4.69
N PRO A 348 -27.59 -36.22 -4.43
CA PRO A 348 -27.28 -34.91 -3.87
C PRO A 348 -27.90 -33.73 -4.64
N ALA A 349 -28.07 -33.85 -5.95
CA ALA A 349 -28.67 -32.82 -6.81
C ALA A 349 -30.20 -32.78 -6.68
N ASP A 350 -30.86 -33.94 -6.56
CA ASP A 350 -32.31 -34.02 -6.34
C ASP A 350 -32.72 -33.33 -5.03
N ARG A 351 -31.93 -33.54 -3.97
CA ARG A 351 -32.15 -32.94 -2.65
C ARG A 351 -31.87 -31.42 -2.62
N PHE A 352 -30.93 -30.94 -3.44
CA PHE A 352 -30.76 -29.49 -3.66
C PHE A 352 -31.95 -28.90 -4.43
N ALA A 353 -32.39 -29.56 -5.50
CA ALA A 353 -33.58 -29.17 -6.25
C ALA A 353 -34.84 -29.18 -5.36
N ASP A 354 -34.93 -30.09 -4.40
CA ASP A 354 -35.99 -30.13 -3.40
C ASP A 354 -35.92 -28.98 -2.39
N PHE A 355 -34.72 -28.66 -1.86
CA PHE A 355 -34.52 -27.47 -1.04
C PHE A 355 -34.96 -26.19 -1.78
N VAL A 356 -34.62 -26.05 -3.06
CA VAL A 356 -35.06 -24.92 -3.90
C VAL A 356 -36.58 -24.91 -4.05
N ARG A 357 -37.23 -26.05 -4.34
CA ARG A 357 -38.70 -26.14 -4.43
C ARG A 357 -39.38 -25.76 -3.12
N GLN A 358 -38.93 -26.29 -1.98
CA GLN A 358 -39.53 -26.01 -0.67
C GLN A 358 -39.34 -24.54 -0.27
N THR A 359 -38.14 -23.98 -0.47
CA THR A 359 -37.77 -22.65 0.02
C THR A 359 -38.33 -21.51 -0.84
N ALA A 360 -38.56 -21.75 -2.14
CA ALA A 360 -39.12 -20.75 -3.07
C ALA A 360 -40.64 -20.52 -2.93
N THR A 361 -41.32 -21.15 -1.97
CA THR A 361 -42.75 -20.96 -1.67
C THR A 361 -42.98 -19.80 -0.69
N PRO A 362 -44.21 -19.26 -0.59
CA PRO A 362 -44.56 -18.30 0.47
C PRO A 362 -44.19 -18.80 1.89
N ASP A 363 -44.46 -20.07 2.20
CA ASP A 363 -44.14 -20.68 3.51
C ASP A 363 -42.64 -20.94 3.71
N GLY A 364 -41.91 -21.21 2.63
CA GLY A 364 -40.45 -21.33 2.63
C GLY A 364 -39.78 -20.00 2.97
N LEU A 365 -40.15 -18.95 2.23
CA LEU A 365 -39.63 -17.60 2.44
C LEU A 365 -40.09 -17.00 3.77
N THR A 366 -41.33 -17.24 4.21
CA THR A 366 -41.84 -16.76 5.51
C THR A 366 -41.01 -17.33 6.67
N ARG A 367 -40.70 -18.63 6.64
CA ARG A 367 -39.81 -19.25 7.65
C ARG A 367 -38.39 -18.68 7.60
N LEU A 368 -37.83 -18.52 6.40
CA LEU A 368 -36.49 -17.95 6.21
C LEU A 368 -36.37 -16.52 6.77
N PHE A 369 -37.38 -15.67 6.57
CA PHE A 369 -37.36 -14.27 7.00
C PHE A 369 -37.86 -14.04 8.43
N ALA A 370 -38.56 -15.01 9.02
CA ALA A 370 -38.81 -15.02 10.47
C ALA A 370 -37.53 -15.33 11.28
N GLU A 371 -36.68 -16.24 10.78
CA GLU A 371 -35.37 -16.56 11.38
C GLU A 371 -34.31 -15.49 11.07
N TYR A 372 -34.28 -14.96 9.85
CA TYR A 372 -33.28 -13.98 9.38
C TYR A 372 -33.93 -12.65 8.92
N PRO A 373 -34.59 -11.87 9.80
CA PRO A 373 -35.27 -10.63 9.43
C PRO A 373 -34.32 -9.52 8.94
N VAL A 374 -33.03 -9.55 9.28
CA VAL A 374 -32.04 -8.61 8.73
C VAL A 374 -31.66 -8.98 7.28
N LEU A 375 -31.69 -10.27 6.92
CA LEU A 375 -31.53 -10.69 5.52
C LEU A 375 -32.72 -10.21 4.67
N ALA A 376 -33.93 -10.36 5.19
CA ALA A 376 -35.15 -9.86 4.56
C ALA A 376 -35.07 -8.35 4.25
N ARG A 377 -34.58 -7.57 5.23
CA ARG A 377 -34.28 -6.15 5.09
C ARG A 377 -33.25 -5.87 4.00
N LEU A 378 -32.10 -6.56 4.01
CA LEU A 378 -31.04 -6.34 3.01
C LEU A 378 -31.48 -6.64 1.58
N LEU A 379 -32.23 -7.72 1.37
CA LEU A 379 -32.75 -8.09 0.05
C LEU A 379 -33.75 -7.05 -0.47
N ALA A 380 -34.69 -6.60 0.37
CA ALA A 380 -35.64 -5.56 0.01
C ALA A 380 -34.98 -4.18 -0.23
N GLN A 381 -34.01 -3.78 0.61
CA GLN A 381 -33.22 -2.56 0.37
C GLN A 381 -32.47 -2.63 -0.97
N ALA A 382 -31.83 -3.76 -1.27
CA ALA A 382 -31.12 -3.96 -2.54
C ALA A 382 -32.05 -3.86 -3.76
N CYS A 383 -33.29 -4.36 -3.67
CA CYS A 383 -34.32 -4.21 -4.71
C CYS A 383 -34.77 -2.76 -4.88
N LEU A 384 -35.17 -2.10 -3.80
CA LEU A 384 -35.68 -0.71 -3.81
C LEU A 384 -34.61 0.28 -4.29
N HIS A 385 -33.36 0.12 -3.84
CA HIS A 385 -32.23 0.94 -4.29
C HIS A 385 -31.91 0.72 -5.77
N ALA A 386 -31.90 -0.53 -6.24
CA ALA A 386 -31.64 -0.83 -7.65
C ALA A 386 -32.75 -0.31 -8.59
N GLU A 387 -34.02 -0.49 -8.21
CA GLU A 387 -35.17 0.06 -8.95
C GLU A 387 -35.09 1.59 -9.02
N GLY A 388 -34.93 2.26 -7.87
CA GLY A 388 -34.86 3.72 -7.79
C GLY A 388 -33.72 4.32 -8.61
N ALA A 389 -32.50 3.78 -8.47
CA ALA A 389 -31.33 4.26 -9.21
C ALA A 389 -31.42 3.98 -10.73
N THR A 390 -32.08 2.89 -11.13
CA THR A 390 -32.30 2.58 -12.57
C THR A 390 -33.37 3.47 -13.16
N ALA A 391 -34.46 3.73 -12.44
CA ALA A 391 -35.50 4.67 -12.88
C ALA A 391 -34.94 6.09 -13.03
N GLU A 392 -34.19 6.59 -12.04
CA GLU A 392 -33.52 7.90 -12.06
C GLU A 392 -32.53 8.06 -13.22
N LEU A 393 -31.81 6.99 -13.58
CA LEU A 393 -30.92 6.98 -14.77
C LEU A 393 -31.73 7.14 -16.06
N LEU A 394 -32.84 6.39 -16.20
CA LEU A 394 -33.70 6.45 -17.39
C LEU A 394 -34.44 7.80 -17.51
N GLU A 395 -34.91 8.35 -16.39
CA GLU A 395 -35.53 9.68 -16.28
C GLU A 395 -34.56 10.77 -16.76
N ARG A 396 -33.30 10.72 -16.31
CA ARG A 396 -32.25 11.65 -16.75
C ARG A 396 -31.81 11.44 -18.19
N LEU A 397 -31.71 10.19 -18.66
CA LEU A 397 -31.38 9.86 -20.04
C LEU A 397 -32.43 10.42 -21.01
N ALA A 398 -33.71 10.33 -20.65
CA ALA A 398 -34.80 10.91 -21.44
C ALA A 398 -34.74 12.44 -21.45
N ALA A 399 -34.47 13.07 -20.30
CA ALA A 399 -34.39 14.53 -20.19
C ALA A 399 -33.18 15.16 -20.90
N ASP A 400 -32.06 14.43 -21.00
CA ASP A 400 -30.81 14.93 -21.59
C ASP A 400 -30.52 14.41 -23.01
N ARG A 401 -31.40 13.59 -23.61
CA ARG A 401 -31.09 12.85 -24.85
C ARG A 401 -30.58 13.74 -25.98
N ASP A 402 -31.24 14.85 -26.24
CA ASP A 402 -30.89 15.74 -27.35
C ASP A 402 -29.52 16.41 -27.13
N LEU A 403 -29.22 16.80 -25.88
CA LEU A 403 -27.91 17.32 -25.48
C LEU A 403 -26.82 16.25 -25.64
N LEU A 404 -27.11 14.98 -25.34
CA LEU A 404 -26.17 13.87 -25.53
C LEU A 404 -25.89 13.60 -27.02
N VAL A 405 -26.92 13.67 -27.86
CA VAL A 405 -26.81 13.56 -29.32
C VAL A 405 -25.95 14.68 -29.90
N GLU A 406 -26.19 15.93 -29.49
CA GLU A 406 -25.37 17.07 -29.86
C GLU A 406 -23.91 16.94 -29.38
N HIS A 407 -23.70 16.73 -28.08
CA HIS A 407 -22.39 16.90 -27.45
C HIS A 407 -21.50 15.65 -27.50
N LEU A 408 -22.04 14.43 -27.38
CA LEU A 408 -21.23 13.19 -27.38
C LEU A 408 -21.15 12.51 -28.74
N TRP A 409 -22.14 12.73 -29.61
CA TRP A 409 -22.28 12.02 -30.89
C TRP A 409 -22.42 12.96 -32.11
N ALA A 410 -22.12 14.26 -31.95
CA ALA A 410 -22.04 15.26 -33.01
C ALA A 410 -23.29 15.34 -33.92
N GLY A 411 -24.48 15.21 -33.31
CA GLY A 411 -25.78 15.23 -33.99
C GLY A 411 -26.30 13.87 -34.47
N ALA A 412 -25.53 12.79 -34.35
CA ALA A 412 -25.98 11.45 -34.74
C ALA A 412 -26.72 10.74 -33.59
N ASP A 413 -28.04 10.52 -33.74
CA ASP A 413 -28.80 9.72 -32.78
C ASP A 413 -28.28 8.26 -32.76
N PRO A 414 -27.79 7.75 -31.62
CA PRO A 414 -27.29 6.38 -31.53
C PRO A 414 -28.41 5.32 -31.50
N GLY A 415 -29.68 5.72 -31.55
CA GLY A 415 -30.84 4.86 -31.45
C GLY A 415 -31.22 4.52 -30.00
N PRO A 416 -32.13 3.56 -29.78
CA PRO A 416 -32.60 3.21 -28.44
C PRO A 416 -31.48 2.60 -27.58
N LEU A 417 -31.59 2.79 -26.26
CA LEU A 417 -30.75 2.12 -25.27
C LEU A 417 -31.05 0.61 -25.27
N VAL A 418 -30.02 -0.23 -25.45
CA VAL A 418 -30.16 -1.69 -25.50
C VAL A 418 -29.52 -2.41 -24.32
N ALA A 419 -28.56 -1.78 -23.61
CA ALA A 419 -28.03 -2.32 -22.37
C ALA A 419 -27.48 -1.23 -21.43
N LEU A 420 -27.46 -1.58 -20.15
CA LEU A 420 -26.63 -0.94 -19.12
C LEU A 420 -25.53 -1.94 -18.71
N GLU A 421 -24.28 -1.55 -18.87
CA GLU A 421 -23.07 -2.30 -18.47
C GLU A 421 -22.53 -1.73 -17.14
N PRO A 422 -22.12 -2.58 -16.16
CA PRO A 422 -21.50 -2.10 -14.92
C PRO A 422 -20.15 -1.43 -15.20
N ALA A 423 -19.92 -0.23 -14.66
CA ALA A 423 -18.68 0.53 -14.87
C ALA A 423 -17.59 0.29 -13.79
N GLY A 424 -17.63 -0.85 -13.09
CA GLY A 424 -16.65 -1.24 -12.06
C GLY A 424 -16.74 -0.52 -10.70
N GLY A 425 -17.34 0.66 -10.63
CA GLY A 425 -17.42 1.47 -9.40
C GLY A 425 -18.36 0.94 -8.32
N ASP A 426 -18.10 1.38 -7.08
CA ASP A 426 -18.90 1.10 -5.88
C ASP A 426 -20.33 1.66 -5.95
N GLY A 427 -21.22 1.09 -5.13
CA GLY A 427 -22.56 1.63 -4.89
C GLY A 427 -22.60 2.58 -3.70
N HIS A 428 -23.14 3.78 -3.92
CA HIS A 428 -23.24 4.87 -2.94
C HIS A 428 -24.66 5.45 -2.91
N ARG A 429 -25.00 6.24 -1.89
CA ARG A 429 -26.23 7.08 -1.83
C ARG A 429 -27.48 6.32 -2.33
N HIS A 430 -27.86 5.21 -1.69
CA HIS A 430 -28.94 4.30 -2.11
C HIS A 430 -28.69 3.57 -3.43
N GLY A 431 -27.56 2.85 -3.53
CA GLY A 431 -27.24 1.97 -4.65
C GLY A 431 -26.95 2.66 -5.99
N ARG A 432 -26.76 3.98 -6.01
CA ARG A 432 -26.34 4.74 -7.19
C ARG A 432 -24.87 4.41 -7.48
N ALA A 433 -24.58 4.05 -8.73
CA ALA A 433 -23.24 3.70 -9.20
C ALA A 433 -23.02 4.22 -10.63
N VAL A 434 -21.76 4.30 -11.05
CA VAL A 434 -21.40 4.66 -12.44
C VAL A 434 -21.86 3.54 -13.39
N ALA A 435 -22.46 3.91 -14.53
CA ALA A 435 -22.99 2.96 -15.50
C ALA A 435 -22.54 3.31 -16.93
N VAL A 436 -22.19 2.29 -17.72
CA VAL A 436 -21.95 2.45 -19.16
C VAL A 436 -23.24 2.13 -19.91
N LEU A 437 -23.76 3.11 -20.65
CA LEU A 437 -24.90 2.94 -21.53
C LEU A 437 -24.42 2.41 -22.88
N ARG A 438 -25.13 1.42 -23.44
CA ARG A 438 -24.91 0.90 -24.80
C ARG A 438 -26.18 1.03 -25.63
N PHE A 439 -26.07 1.70 -26.77
CA PHE A 439 -27.18 2.00 -27.68
C PHE A 439 -27.18 1.07 -28.90
N ALA A 440 -28.28 1.07 -29.67
CA ALA A 440 -28.48 0.16 -30.80
C ALA A 440 -27.42 0.28 -31.91
N SER A 441 -26.90 1.48 -32.17
CA SER A 441 -25.77 1.74 -33.08
C SER A 441 -24.42 1.15 -32.62
N GLY A 442 -24.33 0.65 -31.38
CA GLY A 442 -23.07 0.30 -30.73
C GLY A 442 -22.37 1.47 -30.03
N ALA A 443 -22.86 2.71 -30.19
CA ALA A 443 -22.38 3.87 -29.45
C ALA A 443 -22.59 3.72 -27.93
N ARG A 444 -21.82 4.49 -27.16
CA ARG A 444 -21.73 4.38 -25.70
C ARG A 444 -21.58 5.75 -25.04
N ALA A 445 -22.06 5.85 -23.80
CA ALA A 445 -21.82 6.97 -22.87
C ALA A 445 -21.65 6.46 -21.45
N VAL A 446 -20.97 7.23 -20.59
CA VAL A 446 -20.79 6.93 -19.17
C VAL A 446 -21.67 7.87 -18.34
N TYR A 447 -22.60 7.29 -17.58
CA TYR A 447 -23.44 8.00 -16.61
C TYR A 447 -22.77 8.03 -15.23
N LYS A 448 -22.62 9.23 -14.66
CA LYS A 448 -22.12 9.43 -13.29
C LYS A 448 -23.24 10.07 -12.43
N PRO A 449 -23.79 9.37 -11.43
CA PRO A 449 -24.86 9.89 -10.55
C PRO A 449 -24.32 10.81 -9.44
N ARG A 450 -23.43 11.73 -9.82
CA ARG A 450 -22.79 12.76 -8.98
C ARG A 450 -22.36 13.94 -9.86
N PRO A 451 -22.16 15.16 -9.32
CA PRO A 451 -21.61 16.28 -10.08
C PRO A 451 -20.31 15.91 -10.81
N VAL A 452 -20.12 16.46 -12.02
CA VAL A 452 -18.91 16.26 -12.85
C VAL A 452 -18.22 17.58 -13.23
N HIS A 453 -18.55 18.68 -12.54
CA HIS A 453 -17.95 20.00 -12.79
C HIS A 453 -16.43 20.01 -12.58
N ALA A 454 -15.92 19.28 -11.58
CA ALA A 454 -14.49 19.04 -11.41
C ALA A 454 -13.81 18.41 -12.64
N HIS A 455 -14.54 17.64 -13.47
CA HIS A 455 -14.01 17.11 -14.72
C HIS A 455 -13.99 18.17 -15.84
N LEU A 456 -14.99 19.06 -15.89
CA LEU A 456 -14.96 20.21 -16.80
C LEU A 456 -13.79 21.14 -16.48
N HIS A 457 -13.63 21.54 -15.21
CA HIS A 457 -12.51 22.38 -14.79
C HIS A 457 -11.15 21.68 -14.94
N PHE A 458 -11.09 20.34 -14.80
CA PHE A 458 -9.89 19.56 -15.14
C PHE A 458 -9.58 19.60 -16.65
N ASN A 459 -10.58 19.56 -17.52
CA ASN A 459 -10.39 19.72 -18.98
C ASN A 459 -9.92 21.14 -19.37
N GLU A 460 -10.38 22.18 -18.67
CA GLU A 460 -9.92 23.57 -18.82
C GLU A 460 -8.46 23.72 -18.36
N LEU A 461 -8.13 23.21 -17.18
CA LEU A 461 -6.78 23.17 -16.64
C LEU A 461 -5.83 22.37 -17.55
N ALA A 462 -6.29 21.24 -18.09
CA ALA A 462 -5.53 20.46 -19.06
C ALA A 462 -5.31 21.22 -20.39
N HIS A 463 -6.26 22.04 -20.87
CA HIS A 463 -6.04 22.91 -22.02
C HIS A 463 -4.96 23.97 -21.76
N TRP A 464 -5.07 24.67 -20.63
CA TRP A 464 -4.06 25.64 -20.17
C TRP A 464 -2.65 25.04 -20.08
N TYR A 465 -2.58 23.79 -19.63
CA TYR A 465 -1.35 23.02 -19.45
C TYR A 465 -0.78 22.54 -20.79
N ASN A 466 -1.62 21.99 -21.66
CA ASN A 466 -1.23 21.43 -22.95
C ASN A 466 -0.62 22.48 -23.89
N ALA A 467 -1.05 23.73 -23.79
CA ALA A 467 -0.45 24.87 -24.52
C ALA A 467 1.06 25.03 -24.27
N ARG A 468 1.60 24.42 -23.20
CA ARG A 468 3.02 24.49 -22.78
C ARG A 468 3.81 23.20 -23.02
N LEU A 469 3.17 22.12 -23.48
CA LEU A 469 3.75 20.76 -23.46
C LEU A 469 4.04 20.10 -24.81
N GLY A 470 3.45 20.58 -25.91
CA GLY A 470 3.65 19.98 -27.24
C GLY A 470 3.31 18.49 -27.29
N GLU A 471 4.28 17.62 -27.63
CA GLU A 471 4.03 16.17 -27.72
C GLU A 471 3.57 15.52 -26.39
N ALA A 472 3.93 16.11 -25.24
CA ALA A 472 3.60 15.61 -23.91
C ALA A 472 2.19 16.00 -23.41
N ALA A 473 1.36 16.61 -24.26
CA ALA A 473 -0.01 17.00 -23.94
C ALA A 473 -0.87 15.85 -23.37
N VAL A 474 -1.53 16.12 -22.24
CA VAL A 474 -2.43 15.22 -21.52
C VAL A 474 -3.80 15.17 -22.20
N PRO A 475 -4.39 13.98 -22.42
CA PRO A 475 -5.69 13.88 -23.08
C PRO A 475 -6.85 14.27 -22.15
N THR A 476 -7.79 15.05 -22.69
CA THR A 476 -9.11 15.33 -22.12
C THR A 476 -10.18 14.39 -22.67
N VAL A 477 -11.37 14.41 -22.06
CA VAL A 477 -12.58 13.66 -22.46
C VAL A 477 -13.78 14.61 -22.53
N THR A 478 -14.75 14.35 -23.40
CA THR A 478 -16.00 15.13 -23.49
C THR A 478 -16.89 14.86 -22.27
N VAL A 479 -17.42 15.93 -21.66
CA VAL A 479 -18.23 15.89 -20.42
C VAL A 479 -19.45 16.80 -20.58
N LEU A 480 -20.61 16.32 -20.12
CA LEU A 480 -21.86 17.09 -20.00
C LEU A 480 -22.28 17.11 -18.52
N ALA A 481 -22.03 18.22 -17.81
CA ALA A 481 -22.40 18.38 -16.41
C ALA A 481 -23.86 18.84 -16.24
N ARG A 482 -24.54 18.30 -15.22
CA ARG A 482 -25.96 18.55 -14.93
C ARG A 482 -26.17 18.74 -13.41
N PRO A 483 -27.29 19.32 -12.96
CA PRO A 483 -27.53 19.52 -11.52
C PRO A 483 -27.54 18.21 -10.73
N GLY A 484 -26.45 17.92 -10.00
CA GLY A 484 -26.29 16.72 -9.17
C GLY A 484 -25.80 15.46 -9.87
N TYR A 485 -25.56 15.49 -11.19
CA TYR A 485 -25.13 14.32 -11.97
C TYR A 485 -24.35 14.74 -13.24
N GLY A 486 -23.94 13.79 -14.07
CA GLY A 486 -23.48 14.12 -15.41
C GLY A 486 -23.11 12.92 -16.28
N TRP A 487 -22.65 13.24 -17.48
CA TRP A 487 -22.30 12.29 -18.53
C TRP A 487 -20.88 12.53 -19.03
N VAL A 488 -20.20 11.46 -19.41
CA VAL A 488 -18.83 11.48 -19.98
C VAL A 488 -18.80 10.58 -21.22
N GLU A 489 -17.98 10.92 -22.22
CA GLU A 489 -17.74 10.01 -23.34
C GLU A 489 -17.21 8.65 -22.88
N HIS A 490 -17.55 7.59 -23.61
CA HIS A 490 -16.97 6.26 -23.37
C HIS A 490 -15.63 6.12 -24.11
N VAL A 491 -14.53 6.18 -23.37
CA VAL A 491 -13.18 5.95 -23.91
C VAL A 491 -12.93 4.45 -24.07
N SER A 492 -12.76 3.99 -25.30
CA SER A 492 -12.31 2.62 -25.59
C SER A 492 -10.78 2.54 -25.61
N PRO A 493 -10.17 1.45 -25.10
CA PRO A 493 -8.73 1.22 -25.24
C PRO A 493 -8.35 0.91 -26.70
N GLU A 494 -7.10 1.21 -27.05
CA GLU A 494 -6.57 1.09 -28.41
C GLU A 494 -5.06 0.77 -28.33
N PRO A 495 -4.52 -0.18 -29.12
CA PRO A 495 -3.10 -0.56 -29.03
C PRO A 495 -2.17 0.53 -29.59
N CYS A 496 -0.93 0.57 -29.11
CA CYS A 496 0.14 1.29 -29.78
C CYS A 496 0.60 0.51 -31.03
N GLY A 497 0.75 1.21 -32.16
CA GLY A 497 1.34 0.65 -33.39
C GLY A 497 2.86 0.78 -33.48
N SER A 498 3.52 1.33 -32.45
CA SER A 498 5.00 1.44 -32.43
C SER A 498 5.58 1.70 -31.03
N ARG A 499 6.86 1.36 -30.83
CA ARG A 499 7.62 1.77 -29.62
C ARG A 499 7.70 3.29 -29.46
N ARG A 500 7.62 4.08 -30.54
CA ARG A 500 7.56 5.55 -30.48
C ARG A 500 6.26 6.04 -29.84
N GLN A 501 5.14 5.36 -30.06
CA GLN A 501 3.87 5.64 -29.39
C GLN A 501 3.91 5.23 -27.91
N LEU A 502 4.47 4.07 -27.56
CA LEU A 502 4.72 3.72 -26.15
C LEU A 502 5.59 4.79 -25.45
N ALA A 503 6.68 5.22 -26.10
CA ALA A 503 7.56 6.24 -25.55
C ALA A 503 6.91 7.62 -25.39
N ARG A 504 5.81 7.89 -26.12
CA ARG A 504 4.99 9.10 -25.98
C ARG A 504 3.89 8.95 -24.94
N PHE A 505 3.28 7.77 -24.83
CA PHE A 505 2.34 7.42 -23.77
C PHE A 505 2.94 7.71 -22.39
N TYR A 506 4.13 7.16 -22.11
CA TYR A 506 4.77 7.34 -20.80
C TYR A 506 5.21 8.80 -20.56
N ARG A 507 5.61 9.57 -21.59
CA ARG A 507 5.84 11.03 -21.46
C ARG A 507 4.56 11.78 -21.06
N ARG A 508 3.43 11.49 -21.70
CA ARG A 508 2.13 12.10 -21.34
C ARG A 508 1.66 11.67 -19.96
N GLN A 509 1.96 10.43 -19.55
CA GLN A 509 1.66 9.93 -18.21
C GLN A 509 2.53 10.59 -17.13
N GLY A 510 3.78 10.92 -17.45
CA GLY A 510 4.64 11.76 -16.61
C GLY A 510 4.10 13.19 -16.46
N ALA A 511 3.66 13.80 -17.56
CA ALA A 511 3.00 15.10 -17.51
C ALA A 511 1.68 15.06 -16.71
N LEU A 512 0.88 14.00 -16.86
CA LEU A 512 -0.31 13.77 -16.04
C LEU A 512 0.03 13.63 -14.55
N LEU A 513 1.12 12.93 -14.20
CA LEU A 513 1.58 12.79 -12.82
C LEU A 513 1.95 14.16 -12.18
N ALA A 514 2.61 15.04 -12.93
CA ALA A 514 2.92 16.40 -12.48
C ALA A 514 1.65 17.24 -12.27
N LEU A 515 0.66 17.10 -13.16
CA LEU A 515 -0.62 17.80 -13.03
C LEU A 515 -1.41 17.33 -11.80
N LEU A 516 -1.56 16.01 -11.63
CA LEU A 516 -2.24 15.40 -10.48
C LEU A 516 -1.57 15.79 -9.16
N HIS A 517 -0.24 15.84 -9.14
CA HIS A 517 0.52 16.28 -7.96
C HIS A 517 0.20 17.75 -7.61
N ALA A 518 0.14 18.65 -8.60
CA ALA A 518 -0.13 20.07 -8.38
C ALA A 518 -1.52 20.35 -7.75
N VAL A 519 -2.54 19.57 -8.09
CA VAL A 519 -3.91 19.72 -7.57
C VAL A 519 -4.27 18.74 -6.44
N ASP A 520 -3.26 18.19 -5.73
CA ASP A 520 -3.45 17.25 -4.61
C ASP A 520 -4.34 16.02 -4.94
N GLY A 521 -4.35 15.60 -6.21
CA GLY A 521 -5.12 14.45 -6.68
C GLY A 521 -4.61 13.13 -6.10
N THR A 522 -5.53 12.19 -5.88
CA THR A 522 -5.28 10.86 -5.29
C THR A 522 -6.20 9.81 -5.94
N ASP A 523 -6.08 8.54 -5.55
CA ASP A 523 -6.98 7.45 -5.96
C ASP A 523 -6.94 7.08 -7.47
N VAL A 524 -5.88 7.47 -8.19
CA VAL A 524 -5.70 7.16 -9.62
C VAL A 524 -5.15 5.74 -9.81
N HIS A 525 -5.98 4.76 -9.45
CA HIS A 525 -5.73 3.32 -9.59
C HIS A 525 -5.91 2.81 -11.04
N HIS A 526 -5.57 1.54 -11.28
CA HIS A 526 -5.58 0.92 -12.61
C HIS A 526 -6.95 0.95 -13.33
N GLU A 527 -8.06 1.02 -12.61
CA GLU A 527 -9.42 1.15 -13.17
C GLU A 527 -9.74 2.57 -13.69
N ASN A 528 -9.06 3.59 -13.18
CA ASN A 528 -9.33 5.00 -13.50
C ASN A 528 -8.58 5.50 -14.75
N LEU A 529 -7.73 4.66 -15.36
CA LEU A 529 -6.97 4.97 -16.58
C LEU A 529 -7.31 4.02 -17.73
N ILE A 530 -7.43 4.58 -18.94
CA ILE A 530 -7.62 3.84 -20.19
C ILE A 530 -6.51 4.21 -21.18
N ALA A 531 -5.76 3.21 -21.64
CA ALA A 531 -4.73 3.38 -22.64
C ALA A 531 -5.33 3.35 -24.05
N ARG A 532 -5.38 4.52 -24.68
CA ARG A 532 -5.85 4.69 -26.05
C ARG A 532 -4.70 5.10 -26.97
N ALA A 533 -4.06 4.12 -27.60
CA ALA A 533 -2.83 4.26 -28.37
C ALA A 533 -1.76 4.98 -27.54
N ASP A 534 -1.29 6.16 -27.96
CA ASP A 534 -0.32 6.97 -27.21
C ASP A 534 -0.94 7.92 -26.17
N ARG A 535 -2.24 7.79 -25.86
CA ARG A 535 -2.97 8.64 -24.89
C ARG A 535 -3.30 7.88 -23.59
N PRO A 536 -2.71 8.24 -22.44
CA PRO A 536 -3.16 7.78 -21.12
C PRO A 536 -4.37 8.61 -20.67
N VAL A 537 -5.58 8.09 -20.88
CA VAL A 537 -6.82 8.86 -20.64
C VAL A 537 -7.35 8.59 -19.23
N LEU A 538 -7.41 9.64 -18.42
CA LEU A 538 -7.95 9.61 -17.06
C LEU A 538 -9.47 9.74 -17.13
N VAL A 539 -10.19 8.68 -16.74
CA VAL A 539 -11.67 8.63 -16.84
C VAL A 539 -12.37 8.98 -15.52
N ASP A 540 -11.63 9.10 -14.42
CA ASP A 540 -12.15 9.66 -13.18
C ASP A 540 -11.22 10.65 -12.48
N VAL A 541 -11.83 11.69 -11.91
CA VAL A 541 -11.19 12.81 -11.22
C VAL A 541 -12.03 13.28 -10.02
N GLU A 542 -12.86 12.40 -9.43
CA GLU A 542 -13.66 12.80 -8.27
C GLU A 542 -12.82 13.15 -7.03
N THR A 543 -11.55 12.75 -6.98
CA THR A 543 -10.62 12.85 -5.85
C THR A 543 -9.53 13.94 -6.02
N LEU A 544 -9.83 15.04 -6.73
CA LEU A 544 -8.96 16.22 -6.78
C LEU A 544 -9.03 17.05 -5.49
N PHE A 545 -8.00 17.85 -5.22
CA PHE A 545 -7.86 18.73 -4.04
C PHE A 545 -8.02 18.01 -2.69
N HIS A 546 -7.76 16.71 -2.66
CA HIS A 546 -8.09 15.85 -1.53
C HIS A 546 -7.35 16.30 -0.26
N PRO A 547 -7.98 16.29 0.94
CA PRO A 547 -7.36 16.70 2.19
C PRO A 547 -6.13 15.87 2.56
N ALA A 548 -5.30 16.43 3.45
CA ALA A 548 -4.10 15.79 3.95
C ALA A 548 -4.40 14.47 4.69
N ALA A 549 -3.54 13.45 4.52
CA ALA A 549 -3.74 12.12 5.12
C ALA A 549 -3.78 12.15 6.66
N THR A 550 -3.20 13.17 7.28
CA THR A 550 -3.21 13.42 8.73
C THR A 550 -4.61 13.73 9.28
N ALA A 551 -5.56 14.19 8.46
CA ALA A 551 -6.93 14.50 8.91
C ALA A 551 -7.72 13.27 9.39
N PHE A 552 -7.34 12.06 8.94
CA PHE A 552 -8.03 10.81 9.27
C PHE A 552 -7.14 9.76 9.97
N ALA A 553 -5.84 10.03 10.10
CA ALA A 553 -4.92 9.14 10.81
C ALA A 553 -5.10 9.23 12.34
N PRO A 554 -5.02 8.12 13.10
CA PRO A 554 -4.95 8.18 14.57
C PRO A 554 -3.69 8.94 15.03
N PRO A 555 -3.69 9.51 16.25
CA PRO A 555 -2.53 10.23 16.76
C PRO A 555 -1.38 9.24 17.00
N ALA A 556 -0.22 9.50 16.38
CA ALA A 556 0.96 8.67 16.55
C ALA A 556 1.50 8.74 17.99
N ALA A 557 2.09 7.64 18.46
CA ALA A 557 2.77 7.57 19.75
C ALA A 557 4.15 8.26 19.70
N GLY A 558 4.16 9.58 19.54
CA GLY A 558 5.37 10.41 19.47
C GLY A 558 5.27 11.55 18.45
N PRO A 559 6.36 12.32 18.25
CA PRO A 559 6.43 13.37 17.23
C PRO A 559 6.26 12.79 15.82
N PRO A 560 5.43 13.41 14.95
CA PRO A 560 5.20 12.93 13.58
C PRO A 560 6.50 12.74 12.79
N ASP A 561 6.49 11.78 11.88
CA ASP A 561 7.68 11.46 11.07
C ASP A 561 7.79 12.42 9.86
N PRO A 562 8.81 13.30 9.78
CA PRO A 562 8.94 14.25 8.69
C PRO A 562 9.22 13.57 7.33
N ALA A 563 9.72 12.33 7.32
CA ALA A 563 9.81 11.54 6.09
C ALA A 563 8.44 10.97 5.69
N ALA A 564 7.61 10.51 6.64
CA ALA A 564 6.24 10.11 6.33
C ALA A 564 5.40 11.30 5.82
N GLU A 565 5.54 12.48 6.42
CA GLU A 565 4.93 13.73 5.95
C GLU A 565 5.41 14.15 4.55
N ALA A 566 6.69 13.90 4.22
CA ALA A 566 7.21 14.14 2.87
C ALA A 566 6.62 13.14 1.86
N LEU A 567 6.58 11.84 2.19
CA LEU A 567 5.99 10.80 1.33
C LEU A 567 4.49 11.04 1.10
N ALA A 568 3.75 11.43 2.15
CA ALA A 568 2.32 11.76 2.09
C ALA A 568 2.02 13.05 1.29
N ARG A 569 3.01 13.94 1.09
CA ARG A 569 2.89 15.11 0.20
C ARG A 569 3.46 14.86 -1.21
N SER A 570 4.19 13.76 -1.42
CA SER A 570 4.87 13.45 -2.69
C SER A 570 3.93 12.96 -3.80
N VAL A 571 4.48 12.87 -5.02
CA VAL A 571 3.85 12.22 -6.19
C VAL A 571 3.32 10.79 -5.92
N ARG A 572 3.85 10.05 -4.93
CA ARG A 572 3.35 8.72 -4.53
C ARG A 572 1.91 8.75 -4.00
N ARG A 573 1.42 9.90 -3.54
CA ARG A 573 0.03 10.01 -3.08
C ARG A 573 -1.00 9.97 -4.23
N THR A 574 -0.60 10.24 -5.47
CA THR A 574 -1.54 10.25 -6.62
C THR A 574 -2.26 8.92 -6.87
N GLY A 575 -1.72 7.79 -6.39
CA GLY A 575 -2.18 6.45 -6.75
C GLY A 575 -1.68 5.98 -8.12
N LEU A 576 -1.13 6.87 -8.94
CA LEU A 576 -0.62 6.56 -10.28
C LEU A 576 0.72 5.80 -10.24
N LEU A 577 1.58 6.08 -9.25
CA LEU A 577 2.87 5.40 -9.10
C LEU A 577 2.74 4.03 -8.42
N PRO A 578 3.61 3.05 -8.75
CA PRO A 578 3.52 1.69 -8.22
C PRO A 578 3.43 1.60 -6.71
N HIS A 579 2.48 0.81 -6.23
CA HIS A 579 2.31 0.49 -4.82
C HIS A 579 1.83 -0.95 -4.65
N LEU A 580 2.78 -1.84 -4.37
CA LEU A 580 2.48 -3.23 -4.05
C LEU A 580 1.63 -3.33 -2.80
N ARG A 581 0.46 -3.96 -2.94
CA ARG A 581 -0.37 -4.44 -1.84
C ARG A 581 -0.07 -5.90 -1.60
N LEU A 582 0.59 -6.15 -0.49
CA LEU A 582 0.95 -7.48 -0.01
C LEU A 582 -0.25 -8.12 0.71
N GLY A 583 -0.43 -9.42 0.53
CA GLY A 583 -1.45 -10.22 1.20
C GLY A 583 -0.89 -11.52 1.76
N GLU A 584 -1.77 -12.49 2.03
CA GLU A 584 -1.40 -13.76 2.70
C GLU A 584 -0.44 -14.65 1.89
N ARG A 585 -0.36 -14.44 0.57
CA ARG A 585 0.43 -15.26 -0.37
C ARG A 585 1.26 -14.43 -1.35
N GLU A 586 0.68 -13.35 -1.87
CA GLU A 586 1.22 -12.60 -3.01
C GLU A 586 1.04 -11.09 -2.86
N GLY A 587 1.86 -10.34 -3.62
CA GLY A 587 1.79 -8.89 -3.74
C GLY A 587 1.25 -8.48 -5.12
N TRP A 588 0.33 -7.52 -5.14
CA TRP A 588 -0.27 -7.00 -6.38
C TRP A 588 -0.26 -5.46 -6.39
N ASP A 589 0.13 -4.86 -7.51
CA ASP A 589 0.20 -3.42 -7.70
C ASP A 589 -1.12 -2.91 -8.30
N GLU A 590 -1.96 -2.23 -7.51
CA GLU A 590 -3.25 -1.67 -7.97
C GLU A 590 -3.16 -0.21 -8.45
N SER A 591 -1.96 0.35 -8.52
CA SER A 591 -1.72 1.71 -9.01
C SER A 591 -2.16 1.92 -10.46
N GLY A 592 -2.31 3.18 -10.88
CA GLY A 592 -2.57 3.53 -12.28
C GLY A 592 -1.53 3.01 -13.29
N LEU A 593 -0.33 2.66 -12.83
CA LEU A 593 0.73 1.99 -13.61
C LEU A 593 0.74 0.46 -13.48
N GLY A 594 0.10 -0.09 -12.46
CA GLY A 594 -0.02 -1.51 -12.18
C GLY A 594 -1.18 -2.17 -12.93
N GLY A 595 -1.98 -2.97 -12.21
CA GLY A 595 -3.06 -3.75 -12.80
C GLY A 595 -2.57 -4.98 -13.58
N ASP A 596 -1.45 -5.58 -13.17
CA ASP A 596 -0.84 -6.74 -13.84
C ASP A 596 -1.83 -7.91 -13.99
N LYS A 597 -2.01 -8.35 -15.25
CA LYS A 597 -2.95 -9.41 -15.64
C LYS A 597 -2.39 -10.79 -15.29
N GLY A 598 -3.23 -11.71 -14.80
CA GLY A 598 -2.87 -13.10 -14.54
C GLY A 598 -2.06 -13.35 -13.25
N VAL A 599 -1.61 -12.30 -12.56
CA VAL A 599 -0.99 -12.40 -11.23
C VAL A 599 -2.05 -12.81 -10.20
N LEU A 600 -1.69 -13.60 -9.19
CA LEU A 600 -2.61 -13.94 -8.09
C LEU A 600 -2.95 -12.68 -7.27
N LEU A 601 -4.22 -12.57 -6.88
CA LEU A 601 -4.69 -11.53 -5.97
C LEU A 601 -4.16 -11.76 -4.54
N PRO A 602 -3.95 -10.71 -3.75
CA PRO A 602 -3.46 -10.81 -2.36
C PRO A 602 -4.45 -11.47 -1.39
N VAL A 603 -5.68 -11.77 -1.83
CA VAL A 603 -6.74 -12.40 -1.03
C VAL A 603 -7.43 -13.52 -1.83
N ASP A 604 -7.67 -14.64 -1.18
CA ASP A 604 -8.48 -15.73 -1.73
C ASP A 604 -9.96 -15.30 -1.81
N ALA A 605 -10.62 -15.66 -2.92
CA ALA A 605 -12.04 -15.39 -3.14
C ALA A 605 -12.92 -16.57 -2.67
N VAL A 606 -14.19 -16.29 -2.41
CA VAL A 606 -15.17 -17.31 -1.99
C VAL A 606 -15.85 -17.94 -3.22
N GLU A 607 -15.85 -19.27 -3.28
CA GLU A 607 -16.49 -20.08 -4.34
C GLU A 607 -17.41 -21.17 -3.75
N PHE A 608 -18.35 -21.68 -4.54
CA PHE A 608 -19.21 -22.82 -4.18
C PHE A 608 -18.53 -24.15 -4.56
N GLU A 609 -18.12 -24.93 -3.56
CA GLU A 609 -17.71 -26.32 -3.74
C GLU A 609 -18.91 -27.24 -3.55
N GLY A 610 -19.15 -28.17 -4.49
CA GLY A 610 -20.42 -28.91 -4.56
C GLY A 610 -21.59 -28.04 -5.05
N SER A 611 -21.34 -27.09 -5.95
CA SER A 611 -22.40 -26.20 -6.46
C SER A 611 -23.56 -26.99 -7.09
N GLY A 612 -24.78 -26.81 -6.59
CA GLY A 612 -25.97 -27.54 -7.04
C GLY A 612 -26.25 -28.86 -6.32
N THR A 613 -25.58 -29.16 -5.20
CA THR A 613 -25.84 -30.35 -4.37
C THR A 613 -26.18 -30.01 -2.91
N ASP A 614 -26.83 -30.94 -2.19
CA ASP A 614 -27.08 -30.82 -0.74
C ASP A 614 -25.80 -30.79 0.12
N THR A 615 -24.67 -31.16 -0.47
CA THR A 615 -23.31 -31.08 0.10
C THR A 615 -22.56 -29.79 -0.25
N MET A 616 -23.24 -28.82 -0.88
CA MET A 616 -22.68 -27.51 -1.23
C MET A 616 -22.14 -26.77 -0.01
N ARG A 617 -20.98 -26.13 -0.18
CA ARG A 617 -20.30 -25.30 0.84
C ARG A 617 -19.56 -24.15 0.19
N LEU A 618 -19.29 -23.10 0.98
CA LEU A 618 -18.42 -22.01 0.59
C LEU A 618 -16.96 -22.37 0.92
N VAL A 619 -16.04 -22.15 -0.02
CA VAL A 619 -14.59 -22.36 0.17
C VAL A 619 -13.83 -21.12 -0.29
N ARG A 620 -12.70 -20.80 0.37
CA ARG A 620 -11.76 -19.77 -0.09
C ARG A 620 -10.74 -20.40 -1.05
N ARG A 621 -10.51 -19.77 -2.20
CA ARG A 621 -9.58 -20.24 -3.25
C ARG A 621 -8.81 -19.05 -3.87
N PRO A 622 -7.53 -19.22 -4.24
CA PRO A 622 -6.77 -18.18 -4.94
C PRO A 622 -7.40 -17.83 -6.28
N ARG A 623 -7.44 -16.54 -6.62
CA ARG A 623 -7.86 -16.06 -7.95
C ARG A 623 -6.82 -15.14 -8.55
N THR A 624 -6.77 -15.11 -9.89
CA THR A 624 -5.91 -14.20 -10.64
C THR A 624 -6.62 -12.87 -10.95
N ALA A 625 -5.84 -11.80 -11.02
CA ALA A 625 -6.29 -10.48 -11.45
C ALA A 625 -6.60 -10.49 -12.96
N ALA A 626 -7.76 -9.95 -13.34
CA ALA A 626 -8.08 -9.70 -14.74
C ALA A 626 -7.27 -8.51 -15.32
N GLY A 627 -6.77 -7.64 -14.44
CA GLY A 627 -6.19 -6.34 -14.77
C GLY A 627 -7.21 -5.37 -15.36
N ALA A 628 -6.72 -4.25 -15.89
CA ALA A 628 -7.54 -3.18 -16.45
C ALA A 628 -7.04 -2.72 -17.83
N ALA A 629 -7.67 -1.66 -18.34
CA ALA A 629 -7.38 -1.05 -19.63
C ALA A 629 -6.26 0.01 -19.58
N ASN A 630 -5.64 0.24 -18.42
CA ASN A 630 -4.64 1.28 -18.17
C ASN A 630 -3.28 1.09 -18.85
N ARG A 631 -2.89 -0.16 -19.15
CA ARG A 631 -1.57 -0.46 -19.72
C ARG A 631 -1.61 -0.43 -21.25
N PRO A 632 -0.71 0.33 -21.90
CA PRO A 632 -0.64 0.38 -23.35
C PRO A 632 -0.06 -0.95 -23.87
N THR A 633 -0.64 -1.45 -24.96
CA THR A 633 -0.19 -2.70 -25.60
C THR A 633 0.57 -2.43 -26.89
N LEU A 634 1.51 -3.31 -27.22
CA LEU A 634 2.18 -3.40 -28.52
C LEU A 634 2.31 -4.88 -28.88
N ASP A 635 1.99 -5.26 -30.12
CA ASP A 635 2.02 -6.64 -30.61
C ASP A 635 1.26 -7.65 -29.68
N GLY A 636 0.15 -7.20 -29.10
CA GLY A 636 -0.68 -7.98 -28.18
C GLY A 636 -0.12 -8.15 -26.75
N ARG A 637 0.96 -7.44 -26.38
CA ARG A 637 1.59 -7.51 -25.05
C ARG A 637 1.50 -6.17 -24.33
N ASP A 638 1.17 -6.20 -23.04
CA ASP A 638 1.24 -5.04 -22.15
C ASP A 638 2.70 -4.55 -22.04
N ALA A 639 2.93 -3.24 -22.17
CA ALA A 639 4.23 -2.65 -21.85
C ALA A 639 4.46 -2.63 -20.32
N ASP A 640 5.71 -2.85 -19.89
CA ASP A 640 6.12 -2.66 -18.50
C ASP A 640 6.59 -1.22 -18.25
N PRO A 641 5.98 -0.47 -17.31
CA PRO A 641 6.38 0.90 -17.00
C PRO A 641 7.86 1.10 -16.67
N ALA A 642 8.51 0.12 -16.01
CA ALA A 642 9.90 0.28 -15.61
C ALA A 642 10.84 0.44 -16.83
N ALA A 643 10.49 -0.17 -17.97
CA ALA A 643 11.22 -0.06 -19.24
C ALA A 643 11.11 1.32 -19.93
N PHE A 644 10.29 2.23 -19.41
CA PHE A 644 10.05 3.58 -19.91
C PHE A 644 10.21 4.67 -18.81
N THR A 645 11.03 4.37 -17.79
CA THR A 645 11.29 5.27 -16.65
C THR A 645 11.79 6.65 -17.09
N GLU A 646 12.71 6.74 -18.06
CA GLU A 646 13.25 8.02 -18.52
C GLU A 646 12.24 8.82 -19.37
N GLU A 647 11.40 8.16 -20.17
CA GLU A 647 10.26 8.79 -20.84
C GLU A 647 9.28 9.43 -19.83
N LEU A 648 8.91 8.69 -18.78
CA LEU A 648 8.00 9.18 -17.76
C LEU A 648 8.60 10.37 -17.01
N LEU A 649 9.88 10.29 -16.63
CA LEU A 649 10.60 11.39 -15.97
C LEU A 649 10.81 12.62 -16.87
N ALA A 650 11.06 12.43 -18.16
CA ALA A 650 11.12 13.54 -19.12
C ALA A 650 9.77 14.26 -19.25
N GLY A 651 8.67 13.49 -19.27
CA GLY A 651 7.32 14.03 -19.21
C GLY A 651 7.01 14.77 -17.91
N PHE A 652 7.39 14.18 -16.78
CA PHE A 652 7.20 14.75 -15.45
C PHE A 652 7.96 16.07 -15.27
N ARG A 653 9.24 16.15 -15.66
CA ARG A 653 10.02 17.40 -15.67
C ARG A 653 9.43 18.48 -16.55
N ALA A 654 8.97 18.14 -17.76
CA ALA A 654 8.32 19.10 -18.66
C ALA A 654 7.01 19.63 -18.03
N GLY A 655 6.21 18.74 -17.45
CA GLY A 655 4.99 19.07 -16.73
C GLY A 655 5.20 19.99 -15.53
N TYR A 656 6.06 19.57 -14.60
CA TYR A 656 6.36 20.31 -13.37
C TYR A 656 6.87 21.72 -13.68
N ARG A 657 7.80 21.86 -14.65
CA ARG A 657 8.32 23.17 -15.08
C ARG A 657 7.28 24.04 -15.78
N ALA A 658 6.36 23.45 -16.54
CA ALA A 658 5.25 24.20 -17.14
C ALA A 658 4.25 24.73 -16.10
N ILE A 659 4.05 24.00 -15.00
CA ILE A 659 3.23 24.43 -13.86
C ILE A 659 3.96 25.52 -13.06
N ALA A 660 5.22 25.31 -12.69
CA ALA A 660 6.03 26.28 -11.94
C ALA A 660 6.18 27.63 -12.69
N ALA A 661 6.50 27.59 -13.99
CA ALA A 661 6.57 28.79 -14.83
C ALA A 661 5.21 29.48 -15.05
N GLY A 662 4.10 28.79 -14.76
CA GLY A 662 2.74 29.29 -14.84
C GLY A 662 2.08 29.58 -13.48
N ALA A 663 2.81 29.45 -12.37
CA ALA A 663 2.22 29.41 -11.02
C ALA A 663 1.36 30.64 -10.69
N ALA A 664 1.81 31.84 -11.06
CA ALA A 664 1.07 33.08 -10.84
C ALA A 664 -0.21 33.22 -11.70
N GLU A 665 -0.28 32.53 -12.84
CA GLU A 665 -1.50 32.47 -13.67
C GLU A 665 -2.48 31.41 -13.14
N LEU A 666 -1.96 30.28 -12.61
CA LEU A 666 -2.76 29.22 -12.00
C LEU A 666 -3.41 29.64 -10.69
N ALA A 667 -2.65 30.26 -9.80
CA ALA A 667 -3.05 30.65 -8.44
C ALA A 667 -3.44 32.14 -8.31
N GLY A 668 -3.49 32.89 -9.42
CA GLY A 668 -4.07 34.24 -9.42
C GLY A 668 -5.60 34.21 -9.24
N PRO A 669 -6.27 35.26 -8.74
CA PRO A 669 -7.70 35.25 -8.38
C PRO A 669 -8.72 34.92 -9.50
N HIS A 670 -8.28 34.81 -10.76
CA HIS A 670 -9.09 34.42 -11.92
C HIS A 670 -8.53 33.19 -12.66
N GLY A 671 -7.48 32.58 -12.11
CA GLY A 671 -6.77 31.44 -12.66
C GLY A 671 -7.56 30.13 -12.61
N PRO A 672 -7.15 29.10 -13.39
CA PRO A 672 -7.83 27.81 -13.43
C PRO A 672 -8.11 27.15 -12.07
N LEU A 673 -7.24 27.32 -11.06
CA LEU A 673 -7.44 26.68 -9.75
C LEU A 673 -8.69 27.20 -9.02
N HIS A 674 -9.02 28.49 -9.15
CA HIS A 674 -10.21 29.05 -8.50
C HIS A 674 -11.53 28.58 -9.11
N ARG A 675 -11.53 27.97 -10.31
CA ARG A 675 -12.74 27.39 -10.92
C ARG A 675 -13.31 26.24 -10.08
N PHE A 676 -12.41 25.46 -9.48
CA PHE A 676 -12.76 24.30 -8.65
C PHE A 676 -13.34 24.66 -7.28
N ALA A 677 -13.28 25.93 -6.84
CA ALA A 677 -13.61 26.36 -5.47
C ALA A 677 -14.93 25.77 -4.95
N ALA A 678 -15.98 25.77 -5.76
CA ALA A 678 -17.32 25.32 -5.41
C ALA A 678 -17.65 23.86 -5.83
N ASP A 679 -16.73 23.11 -6.42
CA ASP A 679 -16.99 21.75 -6.92
C ASP A 679 -17.19 20.73 -5.79
N GLU A 680 -18.09 19.76 -5.98
CA GLU A 680 -18.20 18.59 -5.10
C GLU A 680 -17.09 17.58 -5.44
N VAL A 681 -16.12 17.39 -4.55
CA VAL A 681 -15.04 16.39 -4.66
C VAL A 681 -15.16 15.32 -3.56
N ARG A 682 -14.83 14.07 -3.90
CA ARG A 682 -14.85 12.89 -3.01
C ARG A 682 -13.65 12.89 -2.07
N VAL A 683 -13.92 12.56 -0.82
CA VAL A 683 -12.91 12.35 0.23
C VAL A 683 -12.91 10.87 0.62
N VAL A 684 -11.77 10.21 0.48
CA VAL A 684 -11.56 8.80 0.83
C VAL A 684 -11.08 8.73 2.29
N VAL A 685 -12.03 8.76 3.23
CA VAL A 685 -11.80 8.68 4.68
C VAL A 685 -11.14 7.35 5.08
N ARG A 686 -11.63 6.24 4.52
CA ARG A 686 -11.08 4.88 4.66
C ARG A 686 -11.24 4.18 3.30
N ALA A 687 -10.33 3.28 2.95
CA ALA A 687 -10.34 2.62 1.65
C ALA A 687 -11.59 1.74 1.44
N SER A 688 -12.23 1.82 0.26
CA SER A 688 -13.45 1.07 -0.09
C SER A 688 -13.40 -0.42 0.27
N ARG A 689 -12.24 -1.08 0.12
CA ARG A 689 -12.07 -2.51 0.42
C ARG A 689 -12.37 -2.87 1.88
N SER A 690 -12.13 -1.98 2.84
CA SER A 690 -12.47 -2.22 4.26
C SER A 690 -13.98 -2.25 4.45
N TYR A 691 -14.70 -1.27 3.89
CA TYR A 691 -16.15 -1.24 3.90
C TYR A 691 -16.77 -2.41 3.11
N ALA A 692 -16.20 -2.79 1.96
CA ALA A 692 -16.66 -3.92 1.16
C ALA A 692 -16.49 -5.27 1.89
N ARG A 693 -15.37 -5.47 2.59
CA ARG A 693 -15.16 -6.63 3.47
C ARG A 693 -16.16 -6.64 4.62
N LEU A 694 -16.38 -5.49 5.27
CA LEU A 694 -17.32 -5.35 6.37
C LEU A 694 -18.77 -5.61 5.92
N LEU A 695 -19.17 -5.14 4.74
CA LEU A 695 -20.47 -5.48 4.13
C LEU A 695 -20.59 -6.98 3.86
N ASP A 696 -19.57 -7.61 3.27
CA ASP A 696 -19.59 -9.05 2.97
C ASP A 696 -19.68 -9.92 4.24
N GLU A 697 -18.81 -9.72 5.22
CA GLU A 697 -18.86 -10.49 6.47
C GLU A 697 -20.13 -10.14 7.29
N SER A 698 -20.75 -8.97 7.09
CA SER A 698 -22.08 -8.64 7.64
C SER A 698 -23.26 -9.40 7.03
N THR A 699 -22.98 -10.36 6.13
CA THR A 699 -23.93 -11.38 5.65
C THR A 699 -23.78 -12.73 6.37
N HIS A 700 -22.99 -12.81 7.45
CA HIS A 700 -22.91 -14.04 8.26
C HIS A 700 -24.28 -14.37 8.90
N PRO A 701 -24.77 -15.62 8.88
CA PRO A 701 -26.14 -15.93 9.31
C PRO A 701 -26.45 -15.49 10.74
N ASP A 702 -25.46 -15.58 11.65
CA ASP A 702 -25.63 -15.17 13.05
C ASP A 702 -25.90 -13.67 13.21
N VAL A 703 -25.27 -12.80 12.41
CA VAL A 703 -25.57 -11.35 12.42
C VAL A 703 -26.79 -10.99 11.57
N LEU A 704 -27.42 -11.96 10.89
CA LEU A 704 -28.63 -11.74 10.11
C LEU A 704 -29.93 -12.06 10.87
N ARG A 705 -29.84 -12.65 12.08
CA ARG A 705 -30.99 -12.93 12.96
C ARG A 705 -31.51 -11.68 13.68
N ALA A 706 -30.61 -10.82 14.17
CA ALA A 706 -30.99 -9.62 14.92
C ALA A 706 -30.13 -8.41 14.56
N ALA A 707 -30.77 -7.25 14.39
CA ALA A 707 -30.08 -6.03 13.98
C ALA A 707 -28.98 -5.59 14.98
N GLY A 708 -29.13 -5.88 16.27
CA GLY A 708 -28.14 -5.56 17.30
C GLY A 708 -26.85 -6.38 17.26
N ASP A 709 -26.82 -7.53 16.58
CA ASP A 709 -25.57 -8.26 16.29
C ASP A 709 -24.85 -7.64 15.08
N ARG A 710 -25.61 -7.24 14.05
CA ARG A 710 -25.06 -6.52 12.90
C ARG A 710 -24.53 -5.13 13.26
N ASP A 711 -25.21 -4.37 14.13
CA ASP A 711 -24.70 -3.06 14.56
C ASP A 711 -23.44 -3.17 15.41
N ARG A 712 -23.29 -4.22 16.23
CA ARG A 712 -22.02 -4.54 16.92
C ARG A 712 -20.89 -4.82 15.92
N LEU A 713 -21.14 -5.61 14.88
CA LEU A 713 -20.16 -5.87 13.83
C LEU A 713 -19.76 -4.60 13.05
N LEU A 714 -20.74 -3.79 12.62
CA LEU A 714 -20.46 -2.51 11.96
C LEU A 714 -19.79 -1.49 12.92
N GLY A 715 -20.08 -1.62 14.22
CA GLY A 715 -19.53 -0.81 15.30
C GLY A 715 -18.02 -0.94 15.51
N LEU A 716 -17.37 -2.00 14.99
CA LEU A 716 -15.91 -2.18 15.03
C LEU A 716 -15.15 -1.01 14.39
N LEU A 717 -15.78 -0.26 13.46
CA LEU A 717 -15.21 0.98 12.90
C LEU A 717 -14.92 2.06 13.95
N ARG A 718 -15.54 1.98 15.14
CA ARG A 718 -15.29 2.83 16.31
C ARG A 718 -14.05 2.39 17.09
N GLU A 719 -13.66 1.12 16.97
CA GLU A 719 -12.55 0.48 17.70
C GLU A 719 -11.24 0.48 16.87
N GLU A 720 -11.33 0.50 15.53
CA GLU A 720 -10.20 0.60 14.58
C GLU A 720 -9.34 1.90 14.68
N GLY A 721 -9.41 2.65 15.77
CA GLY A 721 -8.57 3.84 15.98
C GLY A 721 -8.92 5.01 15.06
N ALA A 722 -10.11 5.57 15.24
CA ALA A 722 -10.47 6.84 14.61
C ALA A 722 -9.47 7.97 14.96
N ALA A 723 -9.39 8.97 14.08
CA ALA A 723 -8.51 10.14 14.17
C ALA A 723 -8.53 10.85 15.54
N PRO A 724 -7.53 11.69 15.90
CA PRO A 724 -7.65 12.55 17.08
C PRO A 724 -8.79 13.56 16.86
N GLY A 725 -9.87 13.43 17.62
CA GLY A 725 -11.13 14.15 17.35
C GLY A 725 -12.04 13.48 16.32
N GLY A 726 -11.75 12.21 15.96
CA GLY A 726 -12.53 11.35 15.08
C GLY A 726 -13.98 11.29 15.51
N SER A 727 -14.81 12.10 14.87
CA SER A 727 -16.12 12.44 15.41
C SER A 727 -17.02 11.22 15.45
N ALA A 728 -17.68 10.98 16.58
CA ALA A 728 -18.73 9.95 16.65
C ALA A 728 -19.83 10.14 15.59
N ARG A 729 -20.01 11.38 15.09
CA ARG A 729 -20.86 11.70 13.93
C ARG A 729 -20.34 11.07 12.62
N LEU A 730 -19.03 11.11 12.37
CA LEU A 730 -18.42 10.53 11.16
C LEU A 730 -18.69 9.02 11.11
N THR A 731 -18.33 8.28 12.16
CA THR A 731 -18.53 6.83 12.18
C THR A 731 -20.00 6.42 12.34
N ALA A 732 -20.86 7.27 12.91
CA ALA A 732 -22.31 7.07 12.82
C ALA A 732 -22.85 7.24 11.37
N ASP A 733 -22.24 8.11 10.57
CA ASP A 733 -22.56 8.26 9.14
C ASP A 733 -22.03 7.05 8.33
N GLU A 734 -20.81 6.60 8.59
CA GLU A 734 -20.24 5.36 8.02
C GLU A 734 -21.17 4.16 8.26
N VAL A 735 -21.56 3.94 9.52
CA VAL A 735 -22.47 2.84 9.92
C VAL A 735 -23.86 3.01 9.31
N ALA A 736 -24.38 4.24 9.18
CA ALA A 736 -25.68 4.49 8.53
C ALA A 736 -25.66 4.14 7.03
N GLN A 737 -24.59 4.49 6.30
CA GLN A 737 -24.45 4.14 4.88
C GLN A 737 -24.26 2.61 4.69
N LEU A 738 -23.52 1.95 5.58
CA LEU A 738 -23.40 0.48 5.61
C LEU A 738 -24.73 -0.23 5.93
N TRP A 739 -25.61 0.40 6.72
CA TRP A 739 -27.00 -0.02 6.94
C TRP A 739 -27.93 0.21 5.74
N CYS A 740 -27.51 0.99 4.74
CA CYS A 740 -28.13 1.09 3.42
C CYS A 740 -27.61 0.03 2.42
N GLY A 741 -26.56 -0.71 2.78
CA GLY A 741 -25.90 -1.66 1.87
C GLY A 741 -25.05 -0.98 0.80
N ASP A 742 -24.59 0.24 1.10
CA ASP A 742 -23.74 1.09 0.28
C ASP A 742 -22.33 1.20 0.90
N ILE A 743 -21.35 1.53 0.08
CA ILE A 743 -20.02 1.94 0.56
C ILE A 743 -20.11 3.42 1.01
N PRO A 744 -19.66 3.78 2.22
CA PRO A 744 -19.67 5.16 2.68
C PRO A 744 -19.00 6.13 1.70
N LEU A 745 -19.76 7.15 1.29
CA LEU A 745 -19.29 8.27 0.48
C LEU A 745 -19.26 9.53 1.33
N PHE A 746 -18.14 10.24 1.28
CA PHE A 746 -17.96 11.56 1.85
C PHE A 746 -17.44 12.53 0.78
N THR A 747 -17.84 13.79 0.88
CA THR A 747 -17.45 14.84 -0.07
C THR A 747 -17.08 16.14 0.64
N THR A 748 -16.33 16.98 -0.06
CA THR A 748 -16.02 18.36 0.35
C THR A 748 -16.07 19.28 -0.87
N ARG A 749 -15.78 20.57 -0.65
CA ARG A 749 -15.46 21.52 -1.71
C ARG A 749 -14.02 22.01 -1.53
N PRO A 750 -13.25 22.25 -2.60
CA PRO A 750 -11.90 22.80 -2.49
C PRO A 750 -11.80 24.10 -1.69
N ASP A 751 -12.84 24.94 -1.66
CA ASP A 751 -12.91 26.16 -0.83
C ASP A 751 -13.18 25.94 0.68
N SER A 752 -13.25 24.68 1.14
CA SER A 752 -13.76 24.36 2.48
C SER A 752 -12.89 23.36 3.25
N ALA A 753 -12.86 23.52 4.58
CA ALA A 753 -12.32 22.56 5.53
C ALA A 753 -13.40 21.64 6.15
N ASP A 754 -14.65 21.74 5.68
CA ASP A 754 -15.78 20.92 6.16
C ASP A 754 -15.86 19.59 5.39
N LEU A 755 -16.48 18.57 6.01
CA LEU A 755 -16.79 17.30 5.35
C LEU A 755 -18.30 17.04 5.35
N TRP A 756 -18.85 16.56 4.23
CA TRP A 756 -20.25 16.18 4.08
C TRP A 756 -20.38 14.66 3.90
N GLY A 757 -21.38 14.06 4.55
CA GLY A 757 -21.71 12.63 4.47
C GLY A 757 -23.15 12.39 4.01
N SER A 758 -23.81 11.37 4.57
CA SER A 758 -25.23 11.07 4.35
C SER A 758 -26.16 11.74 5.36
N GLN A 759 -25.66 12.14 6.53
CA GLN A 759 -26.46 12.82 7.56
C GLN A 759 -26.68 14.31 7.27
N SER A 760 -27.69 14.90 7.91
CA SER A 760 -28.12 16.28 7.65
C SER A 760 -27.16 17.33 8.20
N GLY A 761 -26.29 17.83 7.32
CA GLY A 761 -25.40 18.98 7.56
C GLY A 761 -23.93 18.60 7.77
N PRO A 762 -23.01 19.56 7.58
CA PRO A 762 -21.57 19.29 7.58
C PRO A 762 -21.02 18.79 8.92
N LEU A 763 -19.83 18.21 8.83
CA LEU A 763 -18.86 17.99 9.89
C LEU A 763 -17.84 19.15 9.80
N PRO A 764 -18.07 20.26 10.53
CA PRO A 764 -17.35 21.51 10.26
C PRO A 764 -15.88 21.45 10.69
N GLY A 765 -14.99 22.01 9.87
CA GLY A 765 -13.55 22.12 10.13
C GLY A 765 -12.78 20.80 10.23
N LEU A 766 -13.41 19.65 9.95
CA LEU A 766 -12.82 18.31 10.15
C LEU A 766 -11.56 18.06 9.30
N LEU A 767 -11.39 18.78 8.18
CA LEU A 767 -10.22 18.65 7.29
C LEU A 767 -9.04 19.53 7.71
N GLY A 768 -9.21 20.43 8.68
CA GLY A 768 -8.21 21.39 9.15
C GLY A 768 -8.00 22.59 8.22
N GLU A 769 -7.76 22.35 6.93
CA GLU A 769 -7.43 23.37 5.91
C GLU A 769 -8.13 23.09 4.56
N PRO A 770 -8.52 24.12 3.77
CA PRO A 770 -9.14 23.93 2.45
C PRO A 770 -8.22 23.26 1.42
N GLY A 771 -8.81 22.41 0.57
CA GLY A 771 -8.08 21.71 -0.49
C GLY A 771 -7.44 22.64 -1.53
N LEU A 772 -8.10 23.76 -1.85
CA LEU A 772 -7.63 24.76 -2.81
C LEU A 772 -6.39 25.49 -2.31
N ASP A 773 -6.41 25.98 -1.07
CA ASP A 773 -5.29 26.72 -0.45
C ASP A 773 -4.00 25.88 -0.46
N ARG A 774 -4.13 24.58 -0.17
CA ARG A 774 -3.03 23.60 -0.19
C ARG A 774 -2.44 23.43 -1.60
N ALA A 775 -3.29 23.33 -2.61
CA ALA A 775 -2.85 23.24 -4.01
C ALA A 775 -2.20 24.54 -4.50
N MET A 776 -2.73 25.71 -4.11
CA MET A 776 -2.15 27.01 -4.42
C MET A 776 -0.78 27.19 -3.74
N ALA A 777 -0.65 26.82 -2.46
CA ALA A 777 0.62 26.83 -1.74
C ALA A 777 1.65 25.89 -2.40
N ARG A 778 1.24 24.68 -2.78
CA ARG A 778 2.08 23.71 -3.51
C ARG A 778 2.56 24.25 -4.85
N VAL A 779 1.66 24.79 -5.68
CA VAL A 779 2.00 25.34 -7.00
C VAL A 779 2.94 26.55 -6.87
N THR A 780 2.73 27.39 -5.86
CA THR A 780 3.60 28.54 -5.56
C THR A 780 4.98 28.09 -5.06
N ALA A 781 5.06 26.96 -4.37
CA ALA A 781 6.30 26.40 -3.86
C ALA A 781 7.07 25.55 -4.91
N MET A 782 6.58 25.35 -6.13
CA MET A 782 7.26 24.46 -7.09
C MET A 782 8.62 25.00 -7.55
N ASP A 783 9.69 24.25 -7.26
CA ASP A 783 11.07 24.63 -7.56
C ASP A 783 11.91 23.43 -8.10
N GLU A 784 13.16 23.69 -8.50
CA GLU A 784 14.06 22.66 -9.00
C GLU A 784 14.52 21.67 -7.92
N GLU A 785 14.58 22.05 -6.64
CA GLU A 785 15.00 21.15 -5.56
C GLU A 785 13.93 20.08 -5.34
N GLN A 786 12.69 20.51 -5.10
CA GLN A 786 11.50 19.67 -4.98
C GLN A 786 11.27 18.79 -6.20
N LEU A 787 11.55 19.29 -7.41
CA LEU A 787 11.51 18.51 -8.65
C LEU A 787 12.44 17.29 -8.58
N HIS A 788 13.71 17.47 -8.17
CA HIS A 788 14.65 16.36 -8.01
C HIS A 788 14.20 15.38 -6.91
N GLU A 789 13.54 15.85 -5.85
CA GLU A 789 12.95 14.97 -4.83
C GLU A 789 11.81 14.12 -5.40
N GLN A 790 10.91 14.72 -6.18
CA GLN A 790 9.81 13.99 -6.81
C GLN A 790 10.33 13.02 -7.88
N GLU A 791 11.37 13.37 -8.66
CA GLU A 791 12.03 12.44 -9.58
C GLU A 791 12.62 11.23 -8.85
N TRP A 792 13.21 11.41 -7.66
CA TRP A 792 13.68 10.29 -6.84
C TRP A 792 12.51 9.39 -6.39
N VAL A 793 11.39 9.97 -5.94
CA VAL A 793 10.18 9.20 -5.57
C VAL A 793 9.63 8.42 -6.76
N VAL A 794 9.59 9.00 -7.97
CA VAL A 794 9.20 8.30 -9.21
C VAL A 794 10.12 7.11 -9.49
N ARG A 795 11.45 7.31 -9.44
CA ARG A 795 12.44 6.25 -9.67
C ARG A 795 12.33 5.13 -8.64
N ALA A 796 12.22 5.48 -7.35
CA ALA A 796 12.08 4.52 -6.27
C ALA A 796 10.80 3.69 -6.40
N ALA A 797 9.65 4.32 -6.69
CA ALA A 797 8.38 3.61 -6.89
C ALA A 797 8.45 2.65 -8.09
N LEU A 798 8.90 3.12 -9.27
CA LEU A 798 9.05 2.27 -10.46
C LEU A 798 10.00 1.09 -10.23
N ALA A 799 11.07 1.28 -9.46
CA ALA A 799 12.04 0.23 -9.16
C ALA A 799 11.45 -0.93 -8.32
N THR A 800 10.40 -0.71 -7.52
CA THR A 800 9.74 -1.77 -6.73
C THR A 800 9.18 -2.91 -7.59
N ARG A 801 8.70 -2.59 -8.81
CA ARG A 801 8.08 -3.56 -9.73
C ARG A 801 9.07 -4.63 -10.23
N VAL A 802 10.35 -4.29 -10.32
CA VAL A 802 11.37 -5.07 -11.05
C VAL A 802 11.64 -6.46 -10.43
N VAL A 803 11.26 -6.67 -9.16
CA VAL A 803 11.56 -7.92 -8.40
C VAL A 803 10.32 -8.81 -8.21
N GLY A 804 9.11 -8.33 -8.53
CA GLY A 804 7.85 -9.02 -8.21
C GLY A 804 7.55 -10.31 -8.98
N LEU A 805 8.29 -10.63 -10.05
CA LEU A 805 8.00 -11.75 -10.96
C LEU A 805 9.15 -12.77 -11.06
N GLY A 806 9.25 -13.65 -10.07
CA GLY A 806 9.97 -14.95 -10.14
C GLY A 806 11.49 -14.93 -10.29
N SER A 807 12.11 -13.78 -10.58
CA SER A 807 13.56 -13.66 -10.76
C SER A 807 14.26 -13.15 -9.51
N ALA A 808 14.46 -14.04 -8.54
CA ALA A 808 15.59 -13.95 -7.61
C ALA A 808 16.89 -14.27 -8.38
N GLY A 809 17.26 -13.41 -9.36
CA GLY A 809 18.22 -13.78 -10.39
C GLY A 809 18.71 -12.61 -11.25
N ARG A 810 19.83 -12.02 -10.80
CA ARG A 810 20.74 -11.11 -11.53
C ARG A 810 20.18 -9.74 -11.96
N PRO A 811 20.92 -8.64 -11.70
CA PRO A 811 20.89 -7.49 -12.60
C PRO A 811 21.22 -7.95 -14.02
N GLY A 812 20.44 -7.55 -15.01
CA GLY A 812 20.78 -7.80 -16.41
C GLY A 812 22.15 -7.17 -16.77
N PRO A 813 22.91 -7.73 -17.73
CA PRO A 813 24.22 -7.23 -18.09
C PRO A 813 24.13 -5.86 -18.77
N ALA A 814 24.14 -4.79 -17.96
CA ALA A 814 24.39 -3.43 -18.43
C ALA A 814 25.75 -3.42 -19.13
N GLY A 815 25.78 -2.95 -20.38
CA GLY A 815 26.87 -3.21 -21.32
C GLY A 815 28.26 -2.87 -20.79
N SER A 816 29.22 -3.77 -21.03
CA SER A 816 30.58 -3.72 -20.47
C SER A 816 31.26 -2.37 -20.71
N PRO A 817 31.65 -1.64 -19.65
CA PRO A 817 32.70 -0.65 -19.76
C PRO A 817 33.98 -1.39 -20.16
N GLY A 818 34.53 -1.08 -21.34
CA GLY A 818 35.80 -1.61 -21.82
C GLY A 818 37.01 -1.01 -21.08
N SER A 819 36.98 -0.97 -19.75
CA SER A 819 38.09 -0.50 -18.93
C SER A 819 39.08 -1.63 -18.69
N SER A 820 40.21 -1.60 -19.41
CA SER A 820 41.37 -2.45 -19.13
C SER A 820 41.79 -2.37 -17.65
N ARG A 821 42.29 -3.46 -17.08
CA ARG A 821 42.91 -3.50 -15.73
C ARG A 821 44.19 -2.64 -15.67
N ALA A 822 44.02 -1.32 -15.64
CA ALA A 822 45.01 -0.44 -15.05
C ALA A 822 45.13 -0.81 -13.57
N ARG A 823 46.37 -0.96 -13.07
CA ARG A 823 46.63 -1.02 -11.63
C ARG A 823 46.35 0.36 -11.04
N ALA A 824 45.10 0.64 -10.71
CA ALA A 824 44.77 1.74 -9.83
C ALA A 824 45.41 1.46 -8.46
N GLU A 825 46.06 2.48 -7.89
CA GLU A 825 46.69 2.36 -6.57
C GLU A 825 45.63 2.22 -5.48
N PRO A 826 45.98 1.65 -4.31
CA PRO A 826 45.04 1.54 -3.19
C PRO A 826 44.49 2.92 -2.78
N LEU A 827 43.21 2.97 -2.40
CA LEU A 827 42.60 4.17 -1.82
C LEU A 827 43.41 4.65 -0.61
N SER A 828 43.96 5.87 -0.68
CA SER A 828 44.49 6.53 0.52
C SER A 828 43.34 6.91 1.46
N SER A 829 43.62 6.93 2.77
CA SER A 829 42.67 7.33 3.81
C SER A 829 42.06 8.72 3.54
N ALA A 830 42.81 9.63 2.90
CA ALA A 830 42.32 10.95 2.50
C ALA A 830 41.30 10.90 1.35
N GLN A 831 41.53 10.06 0.32
CA GLN A 831 40.57 9.85 -0.77
C GLN A 831 39.31 9.15 -0.25
N ALA A 832 39.48 8.12 0.58
CA ALA A 832 38.39 7.39 1.22
C ALA A 832 37.52 8.32 2.09
N LEU A 833 38.14 9.17 2.92
CA LEU A 833 37.42 10.18 3.73
C LEU A 833 36.72 11.22 2.84
N ALA A 834 37.33 11.67 1.76
CA ALA A 834 36.71 12.61 0.82
C ALA A 834 35.50 11.99 0.10
N ALA A 835 35.55 10.69 -0.22
CA ALA A 835 34.42 9.95 -0.78
C ALA A 835 33.30 9.74 0.25
N ALA A 836 33.65 9.36 1.48
CA ALA A 836 32.70 9.22 2.58
C ALA A 836 32.01 10.56 2.93
N ARG A 837 32.74 11.69 2.94
CA ARG A 837 32.15 13.04 3.10
C ARG A 837 31.12 13.35 2.01
N ARG A 838 31.42 13.11 0.73
CA ARG A 838 30.44 13.29 -0.38
C ARG A 838 29.16 12.47 -0.18
N ILE A 839 29.25 11.31 0.44
CA ILE A 839 28.09 10.47 0.81
C ILE A 839 27.35 11.08 2.01
N GLY A 840 28.07 11.47 3.07
CA GLY A 840 27.51 12.12 4.25
C GLY A 840 26.77 13.42 3.93
N ASP A 841 27.39 14.31 3.15
CA ASP A 841 26.77 15.57 2.71
C ASP A 841 25.49 15.32 1.90
N ARG A 842 25.46 14.27 1.05
CA ARG A 842 24.25 13.85 0.31
C ARG A 842 23.17 13.29 1.24
N LEU A 843 23.54 12.52 2.26
CA LEU A 843 22.59 12.04 3.27
C LEU A 843 22.01 13.21 4.09
N LEU A 844 22.82 14.20 4.45
CA LEU A 844 22.34 15.42 5.12
C LEU A 844 21.36 16.22 4.24
N ALA A 845 21.69 16.43 2.96
CA ALA A 845 20.78 17.09 2.02
C ALA A 845 19.48 16.31 1.77
N TRP A 846 19.47 14.99 1.97
CA TRP A 846 18.29 14.14 1.82
C TRP A 846 17.51 13.93 3.13
N ALA A 847 17.97 14.46 4.25
CA ALA A 847 17.29 14.33 5.52
C ALA A 847 16.01 15.18 5.57
N ARG A 848 14.94 14.60 6.09
CA ARG A 848 13.70 15.31 6.42
C ARG A 848 13.73 15.68 7.89
N HIS A 849 13.64 16.97 8.17
CA HIS A 849 13.68 17.52 9.52
C HIS A 849 12.30 18.06 9.91
N GLY A 850 11.86 17.75 11.12
CA GLY A 850 10.58 18.20 11.67
C GLY A 850 10.38 17.67 13.08
N HIS A 851 9.59 18.36 13.90
CA HIS A 851 9.19 17.92 15.24
C HIS A 851 10.37 17.47 16.15
N GLY A 852 11.52 18.14 16.01
CA GLY A 852 12.78 17.83 16.73
C GLY A 852 13.61 16.68 16.14
N ARG A 853 13.03 15.82 15.30
CA ARG A 853 13.66 14.62 14.73
C ARG A 853 14.15 14.80 13.29
N ALA A 854 14.89 13.81 12.81
CA ALA A 854 15.24 13.60 11.41
C ALA A 854 14.81 12.19 10.96
N ASN A 855 14.48 12.01 9.68
CA ASN A 855 14.39 10.70 9.03
C ASN A 855 14.61 10.85 7.50
N TRP A 856 14.69 9.76 6.77
CA TRP A 856 14.83 9.73 5.31
C TRP A 856 13.74 8.89 4.65
N LEU A 857 13.61 9.03 3.33
CA LEU A 857 12.93 8.04 2.49
C LEU A 857 13.93 7.02 1.96
N GLY A 858 13.48 5.77 1.81
CA GLY A 858 14.30 4.69 1.27
C GLY A 858 13.46 3.54 0.71
N LEU A 859 14.17 2.53 0.23
CA LEU A 859 13.61 1.25 -0.20
C LEU A 859 13.91 0.20 0.88
N GLU A 860 12.87 -0.44 1.40
CA GLU A 860 12.95 -1.56 2.37
C GLU A 860 12.57 -2.87 1.66
N LEU A 861 13.28 -3.96 1.96
CA LEU A 861 12.98 -5.30 1.43
C LEU A 861 12.13 -6.09 2.42
N ILE A 862 10.81 -6.02 2.23
CA ILE A 862 9.82 -6.72 3.04
C ILE A 862 9.86 -8.23 2.72
N ASP A 863 9.98 -9.01 3.79
CA ASP A 863 10.01 -10.49 3.81
C ASP A 863 10.95 -11.14 2.77
N GLN A 864 12.07 -10.49 2.47
CA GLN A 864 13.05 -10.93 1.45
C GLN A 864 12.47 -11.10 0.04
N ARG A 865 11.27 -10.55 -0.23
CA ARG A 865 10.49 -10.80 -1.45
C ARG A 865 10.02 -9.54 -2.17
N TYR A 866 9.60 -8.50 -1.42
CA TYR A 866 8.98 -7.31 -2.00
C TYR A 866 9.68 -6.04 -1.56
N TRP A 867 10.08 -5.20 -2.51
CA TRP A 867 10.62 -3.88 -2.22
C TRP A 867 9.50 -2.85 -2.05
N GLN A 868 9.56 -2.06 -0.98
CA GLN A 868 8.61 -0.99 -0.71
C GLN A 868 9.33 0.35 -0.49
N LEU A 869 8.76 1.42 -1.03
CA LEU A 869 9.14 2.80 -0.73
C LEU A 869 8.46 3.27 0.57
N GLY A 870 9.25 3.73 1.54
CA GLY A 870 8.75 4.22 2.84
C GLY A 870 9.71 5.20 3.52
N PRO A 871 9.29 5.79 4.67
CA PRO A 871 10.23 6.34 5.64
C PRO A 871 11.08 5.21 6.24
N LEU A 872 12.31 5.47 6.67
CA LEU A 872 13.14 4.42 7.26
C LEU A 872 12.58 3.98 8.62
N GLY A 873 12.49 2.66 8.85
CA GLY A 873 12.28 2.06 10.17
C GLY A 873 13.56 2.01 11.01
N ALA A 874 13.49 1.44 12.21
CA ALA A 874 14.60 1.38 13.17
C ALA A 874 15.64 0.27 12.91
N GLY A 875 15.59 -0.43 11.78
CA GLY A 875 16.54 -1.51 11.48
C GLY A 875 17.99 -1.02 11.32
N LEU A 876 18.96 -1.90 11.58
CA LEU A 876 20.37 -1.66 11.25
C LEU A 876 20.64 -1.81 9.74
N ALA A 877 19.91 -2.71 9.06
CA ALA A 877 20.04 -3.01 7.63
C ALA A 877 19.81 -1.78 6.74
N ASP A 878 18.55 -1.40 6.56
CA ASP A 878 18.14 -0.34 5.64
C ASP A 878 17.46 0.83 6.39
N GLY A 879 17.52 0.81 7.73
CA GLY A 879 16.86 1.75 8.62
C GLY A 879 17.70 2.97 9.03
N TYR A 880 17.10 3.82 9.87
CA TYR A 880 17.75 5.05 10.35
C TYR A 880 18.91 4.79 11.32
N LEU A 881 18.93 3.66 12.04
CA LEU A 881 20.05 3.32 12.95
C LEU A 881 21.35 3.06 12.17
N GLY A 882 21.30 2.30 11.07
CA GLY A 882 22.46 2.09 10.21
C GLY A 882 22.94 3.37 9.53
N THR A 883 21.99 4.24 9.15
CA THR A 883 22.29 5.56 8.58
C THR A 883 22.97 6.48 9.62
N ALA A 884 22.46 6.51 10.85
CA ALA A 884 23.03 7.27 11.97
C ALA A 884 24.41 6.75 12.38
N LEU A 885 24.65 5.44 12.37
CA LEU A 885 25.94 4.82 12.70
C LEU A 885 27.06 5.28 11.75
N PHE A 886 26.79 5.29 10.44
CA PHE A 886 27.73 5.84 9.46
C PHE A 886 28.01 7.33 9.69
N LEU A 887 26.97 8.13 9.95
CA LEU A 887 27.12 9.58 10.19
C LEU A 887 27.91 9.87 11.49
N ALA A 888 27.72 9.08 12.55
CA ALA A 888 28.51 9.18 13.77
C ALA A 888 30.00 8.86 13.54
N GLN A 889 30.29 7.73 12.87
CA GLN A 889 31.64 7.34 12.46
C GLN A 889 32.31 8.40 11.58
N LEU A 890 31.58 8.95 10.61
CA LEU A 890 32.05 10.04 9.78
C LEU A 890 32.33 11.30 10.61
N SER A 891 31.53 11.62 11.63
CA SER A 891 31.80 12.72 12.56
C SER A 891 33.10 12.51 13.33
N ARG A 892 33.29 11.35 13.99
CA ARG A 892 34.49 11.05 14.81
C ARG A 892 35.78 10.96 13.98
N ILE A 893 35.69 10.58 12.70
CA ILE A 893 36.86 10.53 11.81
C ILE A 893 37.14 11.89 11.16
N SER A 894 36.10 12.66 10.82
CA SER A 894 36.24 13.88 10.01
C SER A 894 36.25 15.20 10.79
N GLY A 895 35.86 15.19 12.08
CA GLY A 895 35.74 16.38 12.93
C GLY A 895 34.51 17.26 12.67
N ASP A 896 33.65 16.91 11.71
CA ASP A 896 32.50 17.73 11.31
C ASP A 896 31.22 17.33 12.07
N ALA A 897 30.87 18.15 13.06
CA ALA A 897 29.74 17.91 13.96
C ALA A 897 28.36 17.84 13.27
N ARG A 898 28.21 18.36 12.03
CA ARG A 898 26.94 18.31 11.29
C ARG A 898 26.43 16.88 11.11
N TYR A 899 27.34 15.92 10.97
CA TYR A 899 27.00 14.50 10.83
C TYR A 899 26.50 13.93 12.17
N ALA A 900 27.15 14.21 13.29
CA ALA A 900 26.71 13.79 14.63
C ALA A 900 25.36 14.40 15.03
N ASP A 901 25.12 15.68 14.73
CA ASP A 901 23.85 16.33 15.07
C ASP A 901 22.67 15.79 14.23
N THR A 902 22.94 15.40 12.98
CA THR A 902 21.96 14.70 12.14
C THR A 902 21.69 13.29 12.65
N ALA A 903 22.74 12.57 13.09
CA ALA A 903 22.60 11.26 13.72
C ALA A 903 21.75 11.34 15.01
N ARG A 904 22.06 12.25 15.95
CA ARG A 904 21.27 12.46 17.19
C ARG A 904 19.79 12.73 16.90
N ARG A 905 19.48 13.58 15.90
CA ARG A 905 18.10 13.86 15.48
C ARG A 905 17.39 12.64 14.89
N ALA A 906 18.11 11.71 14.26
CA ALA A 906 17.55 10.44 13.80
C ALA A 906 17.29 9.44 14.94
N LEU A 907 17.98 9.58 16.08
CA LEU A 907 17.83 8.70 17.25
C LEU A 907 16.75 9.18 18.25
N ALA A 908 16.28 10.42 18.13
CA ALA A 908 15.21 11.01 18.94
C ALA A 908 13.94 10.12 19.14
N PRO A 909 13.43 9.33 18.16
CA PRO A 909 12.27 8.46 18.39
C PRO A 909 12.56 7.14 19.13
N VAL A 910 13.82 6.74 19.32
CA VAL A 910 14.18 5.41 19.85
C VAL A 910 13.62 5.15 21.27
N PRO A 911 13.66 6.08 22.24
CA PRO A 911 13.10 5.83 23.58
C PRO A 911 11.60 5.50 23.53
N ALA A 912 10.83 6.21 22.70
CA ALA A 912 9.40 5.98 22.52
C ALA A 912 9.11 4.63 21.81
N LEU A 913 9.96 4.26 20.84
CA LEU A 913 9.87 2.97 20.14
C LEU A 913 10.07 1.78 21.09
N LEU A 914 11.10 1.83 21.94
CA LEU A 914 11.39 0.77 22.92
C LEU A 914 10.28 0.69 23.97
N ALA A 915 9.74 1.83 24.44
CA ALA A 915 8.62 1.86 25.36
C ALA A 915 7.32 1.30 24.74
N GLY A 916 7.03 1.61 23.47
CA GLY A 916 5.88 1.07 22.75
C GLY A 916 5.95 -0.45 22.57
N LEU A 917 7.14 -0.98 22.24
CA LEU A 917 7.40 -2.42 22.16
C LEU A 917 7.26 -3.13 23.52
N ALA A 918 7.73 -2.50 24.61
CA ALA A 918 7.57 -3.04 25.96
C ALA A 918 6.10 -3.14 26.40
N ALA A 919 5.23 -2.29 25.86
CA ALA A 919 3.79 -2.31 26.10
C ALA A 919 3.01 -3.34 25.25
N GLN A 920 3.65 -3.93 24.22
CA GLN A 920 3.02 -4.81 23.23
C GLN A 920 3.87 -6.10 23.03
N PRO A 921 4.07 -6.91 24.09
CA PRO A 921 4.99 -8.06 24.07
C PRO A 921 4.61 -9.14 23.04
N GLU A 922 3.33 -9.24 22.68
CA GLU A 922 2.84 -10.13 21.62
C GLU A 922 3.38 -9.79 20.23
N GLN A 923 3.86 -8.56 20.01
CA GLN A 923 4.40 -8.11 18.73
C GLN A 923 5.89 -8.43 18.54
N LEU A 924 6.61 -8.76 19.62
CA LEU A 924 8.06 -8.98 19.60
C LEU A 924 8.47 -10.16 18.68
N GLY A 925 7.60 -11.16 18.52
CA GLY A 925 7.82 -12.28 17.60
C GLY A 925 7.86 -11.91 16.12
N TYR A 926 7.22 -10.80 15.70
CA TYR A 926 7.25 -10.33 14.31
C TYR A 926 8.48 -9.47 14.00
N VAL A 927 9.05 -8.82 15.02
CA VAL A 927 10.29 -8.05 14.92
C VAL A 927 11.51 -8.98 14.94
N GLY A 928 11.48 -10.00 15.79
CA GLY A 928 12.54 -11.02 15.88
C GLY A 928 13.85 -10.51 16.49
N THR A 929 14.82 -11.41 16.57
CA THR A 929 16.09 -11.18 17.29
C THR A 929 17.25 -10.72 16.40
N GLY A 930 17.08 -10.78 15.06
CA GLY A 930 18.13 -10.57 14.06
C GLY A 930 19.08 -9.39 14.24
N ALA A 931 20.32 -9.56 13.77
CA ALA A 931 21.36 -8.55 13.90
C ALA A 931 21.17 -7.34 12.97
N PHE A 932 20.37 -7.47 11.91
CA PHE A 932 20.23 -6.45 10.88
C PHE A 932 18.81 -5.92 10.75
N THR A 933 17.78 -6.76 10.91
CA THR A 933 16.37 -6.33 10.86
C THR A 933 15.60 -6.48 12.18
N GLY A 934 16.24 -6.99 13.24
CA GLY A 934 15.59 -7.32 14.52
C GLY A 934 16.20 -6.60 15.74
N LEU A 935 15.74 -7.00 16.93
CA LEU A 935 16.05 -6.33 18.19
C LEU A 935 17.52 -6.45 18.62
N GLY A 936 18.21 -7.54 18.25
CA GLY A 936 19.66 -7.65 18.46
C GLY A 936 20.43 -6.57 17.70
N GLY A 937 20.01 -6.25 16.47
CA GLY A 937 20.59 -5.17 15.67
C GLY A 937 20.35 -3.78 16.26
N ILE A 938 19.21 -3.56 16.91
CA ILE A 938 18.90 -2.30 17.61
C ILE A 938 19.81 -2.13 18.83
N ALA A 939 19.94 -3.17 19.66
CA ALA A 939 20.84 -3.15 20.83
C ALA A 939 22.31 -2.95 20.42
N TYR A 940 22.77 -3.65 19.39
CA TYR A 940 24.09 -3.48 18.78
C TYR A 940 24.33 -2.05 18.32
N ALA A 941 23.43 -1.50 17.49
CA ALA A 941 23.54 -0.13 16.99
C ALA A 941 23.64 0.90 18.12
N LEU A 942 22.81 0.78 19.17
CA LEU A 942 22.84 1.67 20.33
C LEU A 942 24.17 1.61 21.09
N SER A 943 24.71 0.41 21.32
CA SER A 943 26.02 0.24 21.97
C SER A 943 27.17 0.90 21.19
N HIS A 944 27.10 0.95 19.86
CA HIS A 944 28.08 1.70 19.06
C HIS A 944 27.81 3.20 19.09
N LEU A 945 26.56 3.61 18.93
CA LEU A 945 26.16 5.02 18.82
C LEU A 945 26.44 5.80 20.12
N ALA A 946 26.28 5.17 21.29
CA ALA A 946 26.65 5.77 22.57
C ALA A 946 28.16 6.14 22.62
N VAL A 947 29.03 5.30 22.06
CA VAL A 947 30.48 5.55 21.97
C VAL A 947 30.79 6.56 20.87
N GLU A 948 30.32 6.35 19.64
CA GLU A 948 30.62 7.17 18.46
C GLU A 948 30.09 8.63 18.58
N LEU A 949 29.04 8.87 19.39
CA LEU A 949 28.48 10.20 19.66
C LEU A 949 28.83 10.77 21.05
N ALA A 950 29.55 10.01 21.87
CA ALA A 950 29.84 10.29 23.29
C ALA A 950 28.59 10.67 24.11
N ASP A 951 27.52 9.89 23.97
CA ASP A 951 26.18 10.21 24.48
C ASP A 951 25.71 9.18 25.52
N PRO A 952 25.69 9.53 26.83
CA PRO A 952 25.29 8.60 27.89
C PRO A 952 23.80 8.25 27.83
N ALA A 953 22.94 9.14 27.30
CA ALA A 953 21.51 8.87 27.20
C ALA A 953 21.21 7.78 26.15
N LEU A 954 22.13 7.51 25.21
CA LEU A 954 22.06 6.35 24.32
C LEU A 954 22.55 5.06 25.00
N ALA A 955 23.48 5.14 25.95
CA ALA A 955 23.95 3.98 26.72
C ALA A 955 22.82 3.42 27.61
N ASP A 956 22.03 4.30 28.24
CA ASP A 956 20.87 3.94 29.06
C ASP A 956 19.77 3.17 28.27
N LEU A 957 19.75 3.29 26.94
CA LEU A 957 18.80 2.58 26.07
C LEU A 957 19.25 1.16 25.68
N VAL A 958 20.50 0.78 25.94
CA VAL A 958 21.04 -0.52 25.54
C VAL A 958 20.39 -1.66 26.33
N GLU A 959 20.28 -1.55 27.65
CA GLU A 959 19.64 -2.58 28.49
C GLU A 959 18.13 -2.77 28.18
N PRO A 960 17.32 -1.71 28.00
CA PRO A 960 15.96 -1.85 27.46
C PRO A 960 15.88 -2.58 26.11
N ALA A 961 16.79 -2.29 25.17
CA ALA A 961 16.82 -2.98 23.88
C ALA A 961 17.24 -4.46 24.02
N VAL A 962 18.19 -4.76 24.91
CA VAL A 962 18.60 -6.12 25.28
C VAL A 962 17.44 -6.90 25.92
N ALA A 963 16.67 -6.29 26.81
CA ALA A 963 15.53 -6.93 27.47
C ALA A 963 14.41 -7.29 26.46
N LEU A 964 14.12 -6.41 25.51
CA LEU A 964 13.19 -6.71 24.41
C LEU A 964 13.71 -7.80 23.48
N ALA A 965 15.01 -7.76 23.14
CA ALA A 965 15.65 -8.81 22.35
C ALA A 965 15.56 -10.18 23.07
N ALA A 966 15.81 -10.22 24.38
CA ALA A 966 15.69 -11.41 25.22
C ALA A 966 14.27 -12.00 25.22
N ALA A 967 13.25 -11.14 25.33
CA ALA A 967 11.84 -11.57 25.24
C ALA A 967 11.48 -12.13 23.85
N ALA A 968 12.00 -11.53 22.77
CA ALA A 968 11.79 -12.02 21.41
C ALA A 968 12.40 -13.42 21.15
N VAL A 969 13.48 -13.81 21.86
CA VAL A 969 14.12 -15.14 21.71
C VAL A 969 13.13 -16.30 21.90
N ALA A 970 12.08 -16.14 22.70
CA ALA A 970 11.09 -17.20 22.94
C ALA A 970 10.15 -17.42 21.74
N ALA A 971 9.87 -16.38 20.95
CA ALA A 971 8.90 -16.42 19.86
C ALA A 971 9.54 -16.64 18.48
N ASP A 972 10.76 -16.14 18.27
CA ASP A 972 11.48 -16.16 16.99
C ASP A 972 11.61 -17.59 16.41
N GLN A 973 11.48 -17.77 15.10
CA GLN A 973 11.67 -19.08 14.43
C GLN A 973 12.72 -19.02 13.31
N ASP A 974 13.32 -17.85 13.10
CA ASP A 974 14.33 -17.61 12.09
C ASP A 974 15.72 -17.99 12.64
N THR A 975 16.48 -18.81 11.92
CA THR A 975 17.82 -19.29 12.33
C THR A 975 18.98 -18.51 11.69
N THR A 976 18.66 -17.44 10.94
CA THR A 976 19.61 -16.70 10.11
C THR A 976 20.30 -15.55 10.83
N VAL A 977 21.28 -14.91 10.16
CA VAL A 977 22.03 -13.76 10.70
C VAL A 977 21.30 -12.45 10.47
N LEU A 978 20.59 -12.29 9.34
CA LEU A 978 19.92 -11.04 9.01
C LEU A 978 18.77 -10.73 9.98
N SER A 979 17.86 -11.70 10.13
CA SER A 979 16.55 -11.52 10.78
C SER A 979 16.33 -12.40 12.01
N GLY A 980 17.14 -13.44 12.23
CA GLY A 980 16.90 -14.46 13.25
C GLY A 980 17.97 -14.65 14.33
N LEU A 981 17.86 -15.80 15.01
CA LEU A 981 18.58 -16.18 16.23
C LEU A 981 20.12 -16.18 16.10
N ALA A 982 20.68 -16.47 14.92
CA ALA A 982 22.14 -16.39 14.73
C ALA A 982 22.64 -14.95 14.68
N GLY A 983 21.80 -14.04 14.19
CA GLY A 983 22.03 -12.60 14.26
C GLY A 983 21.93 -12.11 15.71
N GLY A 984 20.82 -12.43 16.37
CA GLY A 984 20.62 -12.08 17.78
C GLY A 984 21.77 -12.57 18.67
N LEU A 985 22.21 -13.82 18.49
CA LEU A 985 23.39 -14.40 19.15
C LEU A 985 24.63 -13.51 18.99
N ALA A 986 25.04 -13.24 17.76
CA ALA A 986 26.27 -12.50 17.50
C ALA A 986 26.18 -11.02 17.96
N ALA A 987 25.05 -10.37 17.73
CA ALA A 987 24.81 -8.99 18.14
C ALA A 987 24.81 -8.83 19.68
N LEU A 988 24.12 -9.72 20.40
CA LEU A 988 24.09 -9.68 21.87
C LEU A 988 25.44 -10.04 22.50
N LEU A 989 26.27 -10.87 21.84
CA LEU A 989 27.66 -11.08 22.26
C LEU A 989 28.53 -9.83 22.07
N ALA A 990 28.33 -9.08 20.99
CA ALA A 990 29.02 -7.82 20.77
C ALA A 990 28.62 -6.76 21.81
N VAL A 991 27.32 -6.63 22.10
CA VAL A 991 26.81 -5.75 23.18
C VAL A 991 27.39 -6.16 24.53
N HIS A 992 27.43 -7.46 24.87
CA HIS A 992 28.05 -7.94 26.11
C HIS A 992 29.54 -7.56 26.21
N ARG A 993 30.33 -7.74 25.13
CA ARG A 993 31.75 -7.32 25.10
C ARG A 993 31.92 -5.80 25.26
N ALA A 994 30.98 -5.01 24.76
CA ALA A 994 31.04 -3.55 24.79
C ALA A 994 30.65 -2.95 26.15
N THR A 995 29.72 -3.59 26.86
CA THR A 995 29.05 -3.02 28.06
C THR A 995 29.23 -3.83 29.34
N GLY A 996 29.70 -5.07 29.24
CA GLY A 996 29.68 -6.05 30.33
C GLY A 996 28.30 -6.67 30.59
N SER A 997 27.24 -6.26 29.88
CA SER A 997 25.84 -6.65 30.16
C SER A 997 25.64 -8.14 30.38
N ALA A 998 25.25 -8.52 31.60
CA ALA A 998 24.93 -9.90 31.95
C ALA A 998 23.63 -10.36 31.28
N ALA A 999 22.67 -9.45 31.08
CA ALA A 999 21.44 -9.72 30.35
C ALA A 999 21.71 -10.06 28.88
N ALA A 1000 22.58 -9.30 28.20
CA ALA A 1000 22.96 -9.59 26.82
C ALA A 1000 23.66 -10.95 26.69
N ARG A 1001 24.53 -11.31 27.65
CA ARG A 1001 25.17 -12.63 27.69
C ARG A 1001 24.18 -13.78 27.93
N HIS A 1002 23.16 -13.58 28.77
CA HIS A 1002 22.10 -14.56 29.00
C HIS A 1002 21.19 -14.73 27.77
N ALA A 1003 20.76 -13.63 27.16
CA ALA A 1003 19.97 -13.64 25.94
C ALA A 1003 20.72 -14.28 24.76
N ALA A 1004 22.03 -13.99 24.61
CA ALA A 1004 22.90 -14.67 23.66
C ALA A 1004 22.93 -16.20 23.91
N ARG A 1005 23.08 -16.64 25.16
CA ARG A 1005 23.01 -18.07 25.51
C ARG A 1005 21.68 -18.70 25.07
N ALA A 1006 20.55 -18.04 25.33
CA ALA A 1006 19.24 -18.52 24.90
C ALA A 1006 19.12 -18.64 23.37
N CYS A 1007 19.66 -17.68 22.61
CA CYS A 1007 19.74 -17.79 21.15
C CYS A 1007 20.56 -19.02 20.70
N ALA A 1008 21.75 -19.23 21.29
CA ALA A 1008 22.60 -20.37 20.96
C ALA A 1008 21.93 -21.72 21.28
N GLU A 1009 21.27 -21.82 22.44
CA GLU A 1009 20.57 -23.03 22.88
C GLU A 1009 19.35 -23.35 21.99
N ARG A 1010 18.61 -22.32 21.52
CA ARG A 1010 17.57 -22.51 20.50
C ARG A 1010 18.11 -22.92 19.13
N LEU A 1011 19.27 -22.39 18.71
CA LEU A 1011 19.91 -22.79 17.46
C LEU A 1011 20.37 -24.26 17.43
N LEU A 1012 20.66 -24.87 18.58
CA LEU A 1012 20.93 -26.31 18.69
C LEU A 1012 19.67 -27.17 18.53
N GLN A 1013 18.49 -26.63 18.82
CA GLN A 1013 17.19 -27.32 18.73
C GLN A 1013 16.48 -27.10 17.39
N ALA A 1014 16.78 -25.99 16.72
CA ALA A 1014 16.17 -25.61 15.45
C ALA A 1014 16.72 -26.44 14.26
N PRO A 1015 15.94 -26.63 13.18
CA PRO A 1015 16.44 -27.22 11.96
C PRO A 1015 17.54 -26.35 11.33
N ALA A 1016 18.57 -26.99 10.76
CA ALA A 1016 19.65 -26.29 10.09
C ALA A 1016 19.14 -25.46 8.90
N ALA A 1017 19.67 -24.23 8.74
CA ALA A 1017 19.24 -23.30 7.71
C ALA A 1017 19.33 -23.91 6.29
N ALA A 1018 18.32 -23.67 5.46
CA ALA A 1018 18.24 -24.28 4.12
C ALA A 1018 19.30 -23.70 3.16
N ALA A 1019 19.57 -22.40 3.22
CA ALA A 1019 20.54 -21.72 2.36
C ALA A 1019 21.99 -21.94 2.83
N PRO A 1020 22.99 -21.84 1.91
CA PRO A 1020 24.39 -22.07 2.24
C PRO A 1020 25.11 -20.85 2.86
N GLY A 1021 24.80 -19.63 2.40
CA GLY A 1021 25.58 -18.41 2.65
C GLY A 1021 25.51 -17.81 4.06
N PHE A 1022 26.02 -16.60 4.22
CA PHE A 1022 26.19 -15.96 5.53
C PHE A 1022 24.88 -15.36 6.09
N ALA A 1023 24.27 -14.40 5.39
CA ALA A 1023 23.15 -13.63 5.93
C ALA A 1023 21.91 -14.51 6.21
N HIS A 1024 21.66 -15.52 5.37
CA HIS A 1024 20.45 -16.36 5.39
C HIS A 1024 20.71 -17.86 5.60
N GLY A 1025 21.94 -18.27 5.93
CA GLY A 1025 22.35 -19.66 5.75
C GLY A 1025 23.37 -20.21 6.75
N ARG A 1026 23.76 -21.46 6.49
CA ARG A 1026 24.55 -22.29 7.41
C ARG A 1026 25.94 -21.74 7.71
N ALA A 1027 26.53 -20.94 6.81
CA ALA A 1027 27.79 -20.25 7.10
C ALA A 1027 27.65 -19.25 8.25
N GLY A 1028 26.57 -18.45 8.25
CA GLY A 1028 26.30 -17.47 9.31
C GLY A 1028 25.86 -18.10 10.63
N THR A 1029 24.97 -19.09 10.57
CA THR A 1029 24.58 -19.88 11.76
C THR A 1029 25.79 -20.57 12.39
N GLY A 1030 26.67 -21.16 11.57
CA GLY A 1030 27.89 -21.80 12.04
C GLY A 1030 28.88 -20.82 12.67
N TRP A 1031 29.14 -19.68 12.01
CA TRP A 1031 29.97 -18.60 12.54
C TRP A 1031 29.49 -18.10 13.91
N ALA A 1032 28.19 -17.81 14.07
CA ALA A 1032 27.64 -17.31 15.32
C ALA A 1032 27.79 -18.33 16.48
N LEU A 1033 27.60 -19.62 16.19
CA LEU A 1033 27.81 -20.71 17.16
C LEU A 1033 29.29 -20.85 17.56
N LEU A 1034 30.23 -20.73 16.62
CA LEU A 1034 31.67 -20.74 16.93
C LEU A 1034 32.10 -19.49 17.72
N ALA A 1035 31.55 -18.31 17.40
CA ALA A 1035 31.77 -17.08 18.15
C ALA A 1035 31.24 -17.19 19.60
N PHE A 1036 30.16 -17.94 19.84
CA PHE A 1036 29.68 -18.25 21.19
C PHE A 1036 30.61 -19.24 21.91
N ALA A 1037 30.98 -20.34 21.24
CA ALA A 1037 31.83 -21.39 21.79
C ALA A 1037 33.19 -20.83 22.27
N ALA A 1038 33.86 -20.02 21.45
CA ALA A 1038 35.14 -19.38 21.74
C ALA A 1038 35.12 -18.44 22.96
N GLN A 1039 33.93 -18.03 23.42
CA GLN A 1039 33.73 -17.25 24.66
C GLN A 1039 33.26 -18.14 25.81
N GLY A 1040 33.74 -19.38 25.91
CA GLY A 1040 33.31 -20.32 26.95
C GLY A 1040 31.84 -20.74 26.82
N GLY A 1041 31.30 -20.82 25.61
CA GLY A 1041 29.94 -21.29 25.36
C GLY A 1041 29.76 -22.78 25.70
N GLY A 1042 30.77 -23.58 25.35
CA GLY A 1042 30.82 -25.05 25.50
C GLY A 1042 31.11 -25.75 24.18
N GLY A 1043 31.77 -26.92 24.23
CA GLY A 1043 32.20 -27.66 23.03
C GLY A 1043 31.06 -28.17 22.15
N ASP A 1044 29.82 -28.20 22.63
CA ASP A 1044 28.65 -28.63 21.86
C ASP A 1044 28.27 -27.62 20.78
N PHE A 1045 28.34 -26.33 21.11
CA PHE A 1045 28.19 -25.22 20.17
C PHE A 1045 29.34 -25.20 19.15
N GLU A 1046 30.56 -25.61 19.54
CA GLU A 1046 31.69 -25.74 18.64
C GLU A 1046 31.47 -26.84 17.59
N ARG A 1047 31.07 -28.04 18.04
CA ARG A 1047 30.76 -29.17 17.14
C ARG A 1047 29.61 -28.82 16.19
N ALA A 1048 28.57 -28.16 16.68
CA ALA A 1048 27.45 -27.69 15.86
C ALA A 1048 27.87 -26.62 14.84
N GLY A 1049 28.68 -25.65 15.25
CA GLY A 1049 29.17 -24.59 14.35
C GLY A 1049 30.08 -25.11 13.24
N LEU A 1050 30.99 -26.03 13.56
CA LEU A 1050 31.83 -26.72 12.58
C LEU A 1050 30.98 -27.60 11.64
N ALA A 1051 29.98 -28.31 12.15
CA ALA A 1051 29.08 -29.11 11.31
C ALA A 1051 28.27 -28.26 10.33
N ALA A 1052 27.75 -27.10 10.79
CA ALA A 1052 27.05 -26.15 9.94
C ALA A 1052 27.97 -25.64 8.80
N LEU A 1053 29.19 -25.20 9.12
CA LEU A 1053 30.16 -24.71 8.12
C LEU A 1053 30.62 -25.82 7.15
N ARG A 1054 30.90 -27.03 7.62
CA ARG A 1054 31.25 -28.18 6.76
C ARG A 1054 30.12 -28.59 5.80
N SER A 1055 28.87 -28.24 6.12
CA SER A 1055 27.70 -28.50 5.27
C SER A 1055 27.43 -27.41 4.21
N VAL A 1056 28.30 -26.39 4.12
CA VAL A 1056 28.25 -25.36 3.09
C VAL A 1056 28.94 -25.92 1.82
N PRO A 1057 28.25 -26.02 0.67
CA PRO A 1057 28.85 -26.49 -0.57
C PRO A 1057 29.90 -25.50 -1.09
N PRO A 1058 30.82 -25.94 -1.99
CA PRO A 1058 31.61 -25.04 -2.81
C PRO A 1058 30.71 -24.00 -3.50
N GLY A 1059 31.15 -22.74 -3.55
CA GLY A 1059 30.35 -21.63 -4.08
C GLY A 1059 29.93 -21.83 -5.54
N ASP A 1060 28.74 -21.33 -5.88
CA ASP A 1060 28.09 -21.41 -7.19
C ASP A 1060 28.55 -20.32 -8.19
N GLY A 1061 29.36 -19.37 -7.72
CA GLY A 1061 29.80 -18.19 -8.46
C GLY A 1061 29.22 -16.87 -7.93
N ASP A 1062 28.29 -16.89 -6.96
CA ASP A 1062 27.92 -15.68 -6.21
C ASP A 1062 29.11 -15.25 -5.32
N ALA A 1063 29.57 -14.01 -5.51
CA ALA A 1063 30.67 -13.42 -4.78
C ALA A 1063 30.24 -12.67 -3.50
N SER A 1064 28.93 -12.46 -3.30
CA SER A 1064 28.38 -11.62 -2.22
C SER A 1064 28.77 -12.06 -0.81
N TRP A 1065 28.64 -11.13 0.15
CA TRP A 1065 28.60 -11.47 1.56
C TRP A 1065 27.30 -12.22 1.92
N CYS A 1066 26.13 -11.77 1.46
CA CYS A 1066 24.86 -12.30 1.94
C CYS A 1066 24.61 -13.78 1.59
N ARG A 1067 25.00 -14.22 0.40
CA ARG A 1067 24.79 -15.59 -0.11
C ARG A 1067 26.09 -16.30 -0.51
N GLY A 1068 27.06 -15.53 -0.99
CA GLY A 1068 28.17 -16.03 -1.78
C GLY A 1068 29.43 -16.46 -1.02
N ALA A 1069 30.50 -16.63 -1.80
CA ALA A 1069 31.79 -17.09 -1.33
C ALA A 1069 32.46 -16.10 -0.36
N ALA A 1070 32.26 -14.78 -0.49
CA ALA A 1070 32.89 -13.81 0.41
C ALA A 1070 32.38 -13.93 1.84
N GLY A 1071 31.06 -14.07 2.03
CA GLY A 1071 30.47 -14.24 3.36
C GLY A 1071 30.89 -15.56 4.01
N THR A 1072 30.92 -16.64 3.23
CA THR A 1072 31.40 -17.94 3.73
C THR A 1072 32.88 -17.89 4.12
N ALA A 1073 33.73 -17.28 3.29
CA ALA A 1073 35.13 -17.07 3.63
C ALA A 1073 35.31 -16.17 4.87
N LEU A 1074 34.48 -15.12 5.02
CA LEU A 1074 34.53 -14.22 6.17
C LEU A 1074 34.22 -14.96 7.48
N ALA A 1075 33.16 -15.79 7.49
CA ALA A 1075 32.83 -16.70 8.60
C ALA A 1075 34.00 -17.62 9.01
N LEU A 1076 34.75 -18.13 8.03
CA LEU A 1076 35.90 -19.01 8.27
C LEU A 1076 37.11 -18.24 8.80
N SER A 1077 37.40 -17.06 8.24
CA SER A 1077 38.51 -16.21 8.66
C SER A 1077 38.38 -15.70 10.09
N ASP A 1078 37.15 -15.58 10.60
CA ASP A 1078 36.85 -15.08 11.94
C ASP A 1078 36.82 -16.17 13.04
N SER A 1079 37.14 -17.43 12.71
CA SER A 1079 37.04 -18.55 13.65
C SER A 1079 38.32 -19.39 13.72
N PRO A 1080 39.08 -19.35 14.84
CA PRO A 1080 40.24 -20.21 15.06
C PRO A 1080 39.93 -21.70 14.91
N ALA A 1081 38.74 -22.15 15.35
CA ALA A 1081 38.30 -23.53 15.20
C ALA A 1081 38.06 -23.93 13.73
N ALA A 1082 37.56 -23.01 12.90
CA ALA A 1082 37.39 -23.24 11.47
C ALA A 1082 38.70 -23.15 10.69
N LEU A 1083 39.66 -22.32 11.13
CA LEU A 1083 41.02 -22.27 10.59
C LEU A 1083 41.83 -23.53 10.93
N ALA A 1084 41.56 -24.16 12.08
CA ALA A 1084 42.15 -25.44 12.48
C ALA A 1084 41.56 -26.66 11.74
N ASP A 1085 40.43 -26.51 11.04
CA ASP A 1085 39.79 -27.57 10.25
C ASP A 1085 40.37 -27.61 8.81
N PRO A 1086 41.11 -28.66 8.39
CA PRO A 1086 41.79 -28.65 7.09
C PRO A 1086 40.86 -28.62 5.86
N PRO A 1087 39.67 -29.25 5.85
CA PRO A 1087 38.64 -28.98 4.83
C PRO A 1087 38.23 -27.50 4.71
N LEU A 1088 37.96 -26.83 5.84
CA LEU A 1088 37.50 -25.43 5.86
C LEU A 1088 38.62 -24.43 5.57
N ALA A 1089 39.84 -24.63 6.09
CA ALA A 1089 41.01 -23.82 5.72
C ALA A 1089 41.25 -23.82 4.19
N ARG A 1090 41.17 -24.99 3.56
CA ARG A 1090 41.25 -25.12 2.09
C ARG A 1090 40.02 -24.57 1.36
N TYR A 1091 38.88 -24.36 2.01
CA TYR A 1091 37.78 -23.56 1.43
C TYR A 1091 38.19 -22.09 1.40
N LEU A 1092 38.63 -21.55 2.53
CA LEU A 1092 39.03 -20.15 2.70
C LEU A 1092 40.13 -19.75 1.70
N GLU A 1093 41.20 -20.54 1.57
CA GLU A 1093 42.28 -20.31 0.61
C GLU A 1093 41.78 -20.18 -0.83
N ARG A 1094 40.90 -21.10 -1.27
CA ARG A 1094 40.34 -21.11 -2.63
C ARG A 1094 39.38 -19.95 -2.86
N ALA A 1095 38.53 -19.63 -1.87
CA ALA A 1095 37.61 -18.50 -1.95
C ALA A 1095 38.37 -17.17 -2.03
N VAL A 1096 39.39 -16.96 -1.20
CA VAL A 1096 40.26 -15.78 -1.23
C VAL A 1096 41.04 -15.69 -2.54
N ALA A 1097 41.53 -16.81 -3.10
CA ALA A 1097 42.23 -16.81 -4.39
C ALA A 1097 41.29 -16.47 -5.57
N ALA A 1098 40.07 -17.00 -5.58
CA ALA A 1098 39.06 -16.69 -6.58
C ALA A 1098 38.63 -15.21 -6.52
N LEU A 1099 38.26 -14.73 -5.33
CA LEU A 1099 37.85 -13.33 -5.11
C LEU A 1099 39.02 -12.34 -5.29
N ALA A 1100 40.27 -12.79 -5.17
CA ALA A 1100 41.44 -11.97 -5.49
C ALA A 1100 41.66 -11.77 -7.00
N THR A 1101 41.04 -12.59 -7.85
CA THR A 1101 41.22 -12.57 -9.32
C THR A 1101 39.96 -12.24 -10.11
N ALA A 1102 38.78 -12.24 -9.46
CA ALA A 1102 37.51 -11.74 -10.00
C ALA A 1102 37.59 -10.26 -10.43
N ASP A 1103 36.63 -9.84 -11.26
CA ASP A 1103 36.41 -8.41 -11.57
C ASP A 1103 35.45 -7.78 -10.54
N PRO A 1104 35.59 -6.47 -10.22
CA PRO A 1104 34.78 -5.81 -9.21
C PRO A 1104 33.27 -5.87 -9.49
N LEU A 1105 32.48 -5.97 -8.42
CA LEU A 1105 31.02 -6.03 -8.53
C LEU A 1105 30.41 -4.68 -8.98
N PRO A 1106 29.38 -4.68 -9.85
CA PRO A 1106 28.74 -3.46 -10.36
C PRO A 1106 27.79 -2.80 -9.34
N ASP A 1107 27.60 -3.41 -8.18
CA ASP A 1107 26.98 -2.86 -6.98
C ASP A 1107 28.09 -2.57 -5.96
N HIS A 1108 27.98 -1.46 -5.22
CA HIS A 1108 28.95 -1.07 -4.19
C HIS A 1108 28.43 -1.36 -2.76
N SER A 1109 27.24 -1.95 -2.59
CA SER A 1109 26.66 -2.24 -1.27
C SER A 1109 27.50 -3.18 -0.38
N LEU A 1110 27.21 -3.20 0.92
CA LEU A 1110 27.83 -4.15 1.86
C LEU A 1110 27.22 -5.55 1.75
N CYS A 1111 25.92 -5.64 1.39
CA CYS A 1111 25.19 -6.91 1.38
C CYS A 1111 25.63 -7.84 0.23
N HIS A 1112 25.66 -7.30 -0.99
CA HIS A 1112 25.96 -8.05 -2.22
C HIS A 1112 26.73 -7.26 -3.27
N GLY A 1113 27.37 -6.15 -2.86
CA GLY A 1113 28.28 -5.37 -3.68
C GLY A 1113 29.74 -5.49 -3.26
N GLU A 1114 30.59 -4.72 -3.93
CA GLU A 1114 32.05 -4.80 -3.84
C GLU A 1114 32.58 -4.61 -2.41
N PHE A 1115 32.01 -3.68 -1.62
CA PHE A 1115 32.51 -3.44 -0.27
C PHE A 1115 32.27 -4.62 0.69
N GLY A 1116 31.26 -5.47 0.42
CA GLY A 1116 31.10 -6.76 1.11
C GLY A 1116 32.19 -7.78 0.78
N VAL A 1117 32.78 -7.71 -0.43
CA VAL A 1117 33.93 -8.52 -0.84
C VAL A 1117 35.24 -7.95 -0.26
N LEU A 1118 35.36 -6.62 -0.21
CA LEU A 1118 36.55 -5.95 0.30
C LEU A 1118 36.75 -6.17 1.81
N GLU A 1119 35.71 -6.33 2.62
CA GLU A 1119 35.83 -6.67 4.05
C GLU A 1119 36.62 -7.99 4.27
N LEU A 1120 36.43 -9.00 3.41
CA LEU A 1120 37.23 -10.23 3.46
C LEU A 1120 38.72 -9.98 3.19
N ARG A 1121 39.05 -9.04 2.30
CA ARG A 1121 40.45 -8.70 1.99
C ARG A 1121 41.11 -7.96 3.15
N SER A 1122 40.36 -7.10 3.84
CA SER A 1122 40.76 -6.47 5.09
C SER A 1122 40.97 -7.50 6.20
N ALA A 1123 40.01 -8.41 6.41
CA ALA A 1123 40.10 -9.48 7.41
C ALA A 1123 41.23 -10.49 7.17
N THR A 1124 41.63 -10.70 5.90
CA THR A 1124 42.73 -11.61 5.52
C THR A 1124 44.08 -10.93 5.28
N GLY A 1125 44.21 -9.64 5.65
CA GLY A 1125 45.49 -8.92 5.59
C GLY A 1125 46.04 -8.70 4.18
N ARG A 1126 45.18 -8.63 3.15
CA ARG A 1126 45.56 -8.48 1.74
C ARG A 1126 45.17 -7.10 1.19
N PRO A 1127 45.94 -6.03 1.50
CA PRO A 1127 45.64 -4.67 1.05
C PRO A 1127 45.71 -4.55 -0.47
N GLY A 1128 44.95 -3.59 -1.01
CA GLY A 1128 45.00 -3.19 -2.42
C GLY A 1128 43.94 -3.86 -3.31
N LEU A 1129 42.98 -3.03 -3.74
CA LEU A 1129 42.23 -3.10 -5.00
C LEU A 1129 41.98 -1.65 -5.47
N PRO A 1130 41.53 -1.43 -6.72
CA PRO A 1130 41.12 -0.11 -7.20
C PRO A 1130 40.09 0.56 -6.30
N ASP A 1131 40.11 1.90 -6.28
CA ASP A 1131 38.97 2.71 -5.87
C ASP A 1131 37.74 2.40 -6.75
N PRO A 1132 36.65 1.81 -6.24
CA PRO A 1132 35.44 1.56 -7.02
C PRO A 1132 34.69 2.86 -7.38
N THR A 1133 35.08 3.99 -6.80
CA THR A 1133 34.62 5.35 -7.15
C THR A 1133 35.63 6.15 -7.98
N ALA A 1134 36.71 5.51 -8.47
CA ALA A 1134 37.71 6.15 -9.31
C ALA A 1134 37.08 6.79 -10.54
N ALA A 1135 37.64 7.94 -10.95
CA ALA A 1135 37.17 8.74 -12.08
C ALA A 1135 35.70 9.24 -11.97
N GLY A 1136 35.18 9.42 -10.73
CA GLY A 1136 33.98 10.23 -10.49
C GLY A 1136 32.66 9.53 -10.83
N SER A 1137 32.63 8.20 -10.79
CA SER A 1137 31.39 7.43 -10.90
C SER A 1137 30.45 7.70 -9.71
N ALA A 1138 29.14 7.73 -9.97
CA ALA A 1138 28.15 7.83 -8.90
C ALA A 1138 28.06 6.51 -8.10
N PRO A 1139 27.88 6.56 -6.76
CA PRO A 1139 27.77 5.36 -5.94
C PRO A 1139 26.53 4.53 -6.33
N ARG A 1140 26.73 3.23 -6.56
CA ARG A 1140 25.70 2.27 -6.95
C ARG A 1140 25.25 1.48 -5.74
N CYS A 1141 23.96 1.54 -5.44
CA CYS A 1141 23.34 0.81 -4.32
C CYS A 1141 22.83 -0.57 -4.78
N GLY A 1142 22.71 -1.49 -3.82
CA GLY A 1142 22.24 -2.86 -4.03
C GLY A 1142 20.73 -3.00 -4.13
N THR A 1143 20.03 -1.87 -4.17
CA THR A 1143 18.59 -1.71 -4.35
C THR A 1143 18.18 -1.95 -5.81
N PRO A 1144 16.88 -2.22 -6.08
CA PRO A 1144 16.38 -2.37 -7.44
C PRO A 1144 16.69 -1.12 -8.29
N GLY A 1145 17.10 -1.34 -9.56
CA GLY A 1145 17.53 -0.28 -10.46
C GLY A 1145 18.76 0.53 -9.98
N ALA A 1146 19.47 0.07 -8.94
CA ALA A 1146 20.51 0.81 -8.22
C ALA A 1146 20.05 2.18 -7.69
N VAL A 1147 18.75 2.34 -7.38
CA VAL A 1147 18.18 3.60 -6.86
C VAL A 1147 18.84 3.95 -5.52
N SER A 1148 19.68 4.98 -5.52
CA SER A 1148 20.40 5.43 -4.32
C SER A 1148 19.43 5.60 -3.15
N SER A 1149 19.67 4.85 -2.07
CA SER A 1149 18.83 4.83 -0.86
C SER A 1149 19.73 4.95 0.38
N PRO A 1150 19.25 5.41 1.54
CA PRO A 1150 20.13 5.79 2.65
C PRO A 1150 20.86 4.64 3.34
N GLY A 1151 20.24 3.45 3.38
CA GLY A 1151 20.56 2.32 4.27
C GLY A 1151 22.02 1.81 4.31
N LEU A 1152 22.31 0.98 5.33
CA LEU A 1152 23.64 0.45 5.60
C LEU A 1152 23.96 -0.83 4.83
N LEU A 1153 23.04 -1.79 4.69
CA LEU A 1153 23.35 -3.02 3.97
C LEU A 1153 23.26 -2.85 2.45
N THR A 1154 22.20 -2.22 1.95
CA THR A 1154 21.98 -2.06 0.51
C THR A 1154 22.25 -0.64 -0.01
N GLY A 1155 22.37 0.35 0.86
CA GLY A 1155 22.34 1.77 0.53
C GLY A 1155 23.67 2.54 0.63
N LEU A 1156 23.55 3.86 0.68
CA LEU A 1156 24.61 4.86 0.69
C LEU A 1156 25.44 4.82 1.99
N ALA A 1157 24.81 4.67 3.16
CA ALA A 1157 25.53 4.56 4.43
C ALA A 1157 26.45 3.32 4.45
N GLY A 1158 26.09 2.26 3.74
CA GLY A 1158 26.94 1.08 3.53
C GLY A 1158 28.21 1.38 2.77
N ILE A 1159 28.07 2.04 1.62
CA ILE A 1159 29.19 2.46 0.78
C ILE A 1159 30.09 3.44 1.55
N GLY A 1160 29.49 4.36 2.31
CA GLY A 1160 30.20 5.29 3.20
C GLY A 1160 30.96 4.59 4.32
N HIS A 1161 30.33 3.65 5.03
CA HIS A 1161 30.97 2.84 6.07
C HIS A 1161 32.13 2.02 5.48
N GLY A 1162 31.92 1.36 4.35
CA GLY A 1162 32.96 0.61 3.64
C GLY A 1162 34.16 1.47 3.23
N LEU A 1163 33.95 2.71 2.78
CA LEU A 1163 35.02 3.67 2.51
C LEU A 1163 35.80 4.04 3.77
N LEU A 1164 35.12 4.38 4.87
CA LEU A 1164 35.79 4.67 6.15
C LEU A 1164 36.54 3.45 6.69
N ARG A 1165 35.98 2.25 6.53
CA ARG A 1165 36.55 0.95 6.92
C ARG A 1165 37.83 0.60 6.16
N LEU A 1166 37.91 0.93 4.87
CA LEU A 1166 39.15 0.81 4.08
C LEU A 1166 40.20 1.87 4.45
N GLY A 1167 39.77 3.11 4.68
CA GLY A 1167 40.67 4.22 4.99
C GLY A 1167 41.23 4.22 6.42
N PHE A 1168 40.48 3.67 7.37
CA PHE A 1168 40.76 3.72 8.82
C PHE A 1168 40.37 2.40 9.51
N PRO A 1169 40.96 1.25 9.11
CA PRO A 1169 40.55 -0.07 9.61
C PRO A 1169 40.69 -0.22 11.14
N ASP A 1170 41.65 0.48 11.74
CA ASP A 1170 41.90 0.47 13.20
C ASP A 1170 41.01 1.46 13.99
N ARG A 1171 40.14 2.22 13.30
CA ARG A 1171 39.16 3.14 13.92
C ARG A 1171 37.71 2.76 13.61
N VAL A 1172 37.46 1.96 12.58
CA VAL A 1172 36.13 1.53 12.13
C VAL A 1172 35.96 0.02 12.31
N PRO A 1173 35.09 -0.42 13.24
CA PRO A 1173 34.83 -1.84 13.46
C PRO A 1173 34.06 -2.46 12.29
N ALA A 1174 34.36 -3.73 11.97
CA ALA A 1174 33.70 -4.48 10.90
C ALA A 1174 32.26 -4.86 11.28
N VAL A 1175 31.27 -4.10 10.78
CA VAL A 1175 29.85 -4.34 11.09
C VAL A 1175 29.32 -5.63 10.45
N LEU A 1176 29.87 -6.07 9.31
CA LEU A 1176 29.54 -7.37 8.68
C LEU A 1176 30.01 -8.59 9.51
N LEU A 1177 30.85 -8.38 10.51
CA LEU A 1177 31.26 -9.36 11.54
C LEU A 1177 30.76 -8.96 12.95
N LEU A 1178 29.84 -7.99 13.04
CA LEU A 1178 29.26 -7.46 14.28
C LEU A 1178 30.33 -7.22 15.36
N ARG A 1179 31.48 -6.65 14.97
CA ARG A 1179 32.53 -6.29 15.93
C ARG A 1179 31.99 -5.21 16.89
N PRO A 1180 32.31 -5.29 18.21
CA PRO A 1180 31.93 -4.25 19.17
C PRO A 1180 32.57 -2.90 18.82
N PRO A 1181 32.11 -1.78 19.43
CA PRO A 1181 32.80 -0.50 19.30
C PRO A 1181 34.24 -0.62 19.80
N LEU A 1182 35.13 0.17 19.19
CA LEU A 1182 36.49 0.33 19.65
C LEU A 1182 36.50 1.41 20.73
N ALA A 1183 37.10 1.13 21.88
CA ALA A 1183 37.49 2.17 22.83
C ALA A 1183 38.70 2.93 22.25
N ASP A 1184 38.75 4.24 22.51
CA ASP A 1184 39.92 5.10 22.21
C ASP A 1184 41.03 4.90 23.26
#